data_AF-A0A6M2E458-F1
#
_entry.id   AF-A0A6M2E458-F1
#
_cell.length_a   1.000
_cell.length_b   1.000
_cell.length_c   1.000
_cell.angle_alpha   90.00
_cell.angle_beta   90.00
_cell.angle_gamma   90.00
#
_symmetry.space_group_name_H-M   'P 1'
#
loop_
_entity.id
_entity.type
_entity.pdbx_description
1 polymer ?
#
loop_
_entity_poly.entity_id
_entity_poly.type
_entity_poly.pdbx_seq_one_letter_code
_entity_poly.pdbx_strand_id
1 'polypeptide(L)'
;MQLNTVLPRTLWVMTVNALQNDNASAKDVFLTQENILADPLQVLRCDIRVFRCAPILEIVLRILHSSLAASRIQLMRHVLNKPLTEKGLQLSSESEREELRIALVAAQESLAVQVLLESCLENEDDSKIPGHKWALREIRSIICSHLHQVFIADPSLVKLIHFQGYPTELLSMTIRGIPSMHICLDFVPELLSQPCMEKQVFAIDLISYLSLQYALPKTISIARLCINTLSTLLGVVTHLITFGDRLDEDSVGARTRMSALAALCRMNPSQALSVRAKCVDLCRMASLTIWISVWDSSEEGDMVTFLSGLLLGFDQCARNWFSQFIRSSQKRKGESANAVQMLRDDLLRRLKLIVAHSVDSHLPESVVRHATSLLRLYCSLRSIAGIKFGEDELTLLVKLVTSKPPATPVGVRFVSLGLCMLIACPSLLSQSNLETNGIEWVQWLLKEEAYFESASGLNASFGEMLLLMAIHFHSNQLPAICELVCATLGMKVPLRPNNMTRLKQIFTQDIFTEQVVASHAVKVPVTTNLNANITGYLPIHCIYQLLKSRVFTKHKVSIKQWIYRQICNSTAPIHPILPNLIEAYINSIIIHNAKTNSDHTHAPITEEEIRKIYQNSVFGSHFNVKKINNYSQTEKNNDHVDVKKPTLASQLLLLYYLLLYEDTRLSNTANNIANGRKVKSYSAEFLAELPIKYLLLKAEKGQALYACLFAPLLKLATTHFPHLSLVEDWFQNNNLVMKK
;
A
#
# COMPACT_ATOMS: atom_id res chain seq x y z
N MET A 1 55.63 34.01 -15.99
CA MET A 1 56.01 33.56 -17.36
C MET A 1 57.49 33.80 -17.69
N GLN A 2 58.08 34.98 -17.43
CA GLN A 2 59.49 35.27 -17.78
C GLN A 2 60.53 34.34 -17.13
N LEU A 3 60.34 33.91 -15.88
CA LEU A 3 61.25 32.95 -15.22
C LEU A 3 61.29 31.56 -15.87
N ASN A 4 60.25 31.20 -16.64
CA ASN A 4 60.17 29.92 -17.34
C ASN A 4 61.13 29.84 -18.54
N THR A 5 61.70 30.96 -19.00
CA THR A 5 62.63 30.96 -20.13
C THR A 5 64.07 30.61 -19.74
N VAL A 6 64.42 30.72 -18.45
CA VAL A 6 65.80 30.56 -17.98
C VAL A 6 66.03 29.17 -17.40
N LEU A 7 65.25 28.77 -16.38
CA LEU A 7 65.38 27.47 -15.72
C LEU A 7 63.99 26.80 -15.54
N PRO A 8 63.37 26.33 -16.62
CA PRO A 8 62.00 25.81 -16.58
C PRO A 8 61.86 24.59 -15.68
N ARG A 9 62.77 23.61 -15.76
CA ARG A 9 62.64 22.33 -15.05
C ARG A 9 62.70 22.50 -13.52
N THR A 10 63.65 23.27 -13.01
CA THR A 10 63.75 23.55 -11.58
C THR A 10 62.57 24.38 -11.10
N LEU A 11 62.12 25.35 -11.90
CA LEU A 11 60.95 26.16 -11.60
C LEU A 11 59.69 25.29 -11.48
N TRP A 12 59.47 24.34 -12.41
CA TRP A 12 58.33 23.43 -12.38
C TRP A 12 58.29 22.60 -11.09
N VAL A 13 59.41 22.00 -10.71
CA VAL A 13 59.52 21.22 -9.46
C VAL A 13 59.21 22.09 -8.24
N MET A 14 59.79 23.31 -8.17
CA MET A 14 59.53 24.24 -7.08
C MET A 14 58.05 24.63 -7.01
N THR A 15 57.41 24.91 -8.16
CA THR A 15 56.00 25.28 -8.21
C THR A 15 55.07 24.13 -7.83
N VAL A 16 55.35 22.90 -8.27
CA VAL A 16 54.52 21.73 -7.92
C VAL A 16 54.61 21.45 -6.42
N ASN A 17 55.82 21.48 -5.84
CA ASN A 17 56.01 21.29 -4.40
C ASN A 17 55.37 22.42 -3.57
N ALA A 18 55.37 23.66 -4.06
CA ALA A 18 54.75 24.80 -3.37
C ALA A 18 53.20 24.77 -3.42
N LEU A 19 52.59 24.05 -4.36
CA LEU A 19 51.13 23.95 -4.53
C LEU A 19 50.53 22.69 -3.89
N GLN A 20 51.33 21.91 -3.16
CA GLN A 20 50.84 20.75 -2.41
C GLN A 20 50.01 21.18 -1.19
N ASN A 21 49.03 20.35 -0.83
CA ASN A 21 48.09 20.63 0.25
C ASN A 21 48.72 20.39 1.63
N ASP A 22 48.70 21.38 2.52
CA ASP A 22 49.26 21.32 3.88
C ASP A 22 48.57 20.30 4.80
N ASN A 23 47.35 19.84 4.45
CA ASN A 23 46.46 19.07 5.34
C ASN A 23 46.44 17.55 5.12
N ALA A 24 47.20 17.01 4.17
CA ALA A 24 47.30 15.55 4.02
C ALA A 24 48.38 14.99 4.97
N SER A 25 48.04 13.93 5.70
CA SER A 25 48.87 13.14 6.64
C SER A 25 50.23 12.62 6.10
N ALA A 26 50.64 13.02 4.90
CA ALA A 26 51.89 12.64 4.23
C ALA A 26 52.80 13.85 4.06
N LYS A 27 53.51 14.24 5.12
CA LYS A 27 54.51 15.32 5.09
C LYS A 27 55.84 14.95 4.42
N ASP A 28 56.00 13.74 3.89
CA ASP A 28 57.33 13.17 3.63
C ASP A 28 57.71 12.89 2.18
N VAL A 29 56.94 13.34 1.17
CA VAL A 29 57.32 13.10 -0.24
C VAL A 29 57.60 14.41 -0.98
N PHE A 30 58.83 14.91 -0.84
CA PHE A 30 59.35 15.95 -1.73
C PHE A 30 59.42 15.40 -3.16
N LEU A 31 58.66 15.98 -4.09
CA LEU A 31 58.67 15.49 -5.47
C LEU A 31 59.96 15.95 -6.16
N THR A 32 60.71 14.98 -6.66
CA THR A 32 61.89 15.22 -7.49
C THR A 32 61.48 15.29 -8.96
N GLN A 33 62.38 15.80 -9.81
CA GLN A 33 62.19 15.81 -11.25
C GLN A 33 61.90 14.40 -11.82
N GLU A 34 62.53 13.37 -11.26
CA GLU A 34 62.36 11.98 -11.72
C GLU A 34 60.96 11.43 -11.39
N ASN A 35 60.43 11.77 -10.21
CA ASN A 35 59.08 11.35 -9.80
C ASN A 35 58.00 11.97 -10.69
N ILE A 36 58.12 13.27 -11.00
CA ILE A 36 57.18 14.00 -11.88
C ILE A 36 57.26 13.47 -13.32
N LEU A 37 58.44 13.07 -13.78
CA LEU A 37 58.60 12.49 -15.11
C LEU A 37 58.08 11.05 -15.20
N ALA A 38 58.16 10.28 -14.11
CA ALA A 38 57.61 8.92 -14.05
C ALA A 38 56.07 8.93 -13.98
N ASP A 39 55.48 9.85 -13.21
CA ASP A 39 54.05 10.04 -13.10
C ASP A 39 53.67 11.54 -13.20
N PRO A 40 53.38 12.03 -14.42
CA PRO A 40 53.07 13.45 -14.65
C PRO A 40 51.74 13.88 -14.02
N LEU A 41 50.88 12.96 -13.60
CA LEU A 41 49.59 13.27 -12.96
C LEU A 41 49.75 13.81 -11.54
N GLN A 42 50.93 13.67 -10.93
CA GLN A 42 51.25 14.27 -9.64
C GLN A 42 51.11 15.80 -9.67
N VAL A 43 51.27 16.44 -10.83
CA VAL A 43 51.06 17.87 -11.03
C VAL A 43 49.61 18.29 -10.74
N LEU A 44 48.64 17.40 -10.95
CA LEU A 44 47.22 17.66 -10.69
C LEU A 44 46.81 17.44 -9.23
N ARG A 45 47.66 16.81 -8.41
CA ARG A 45 47.45 16.61 -6.96
C ARG A 45 47.79 17.86 -6.14
N CYS A 46 47.38 19.03 -6.64
CA CYS A 46 47.55 20.31 -5.97
C CYS A 46 46.36 20.64 -5.07
N ASP A 47 46.49 21.69 -4.25
CA ASP A 47 45.39 22.21 -3.43
C ASP A 47 44.15 22.53 -4.30
N ILE A 48 42.97 22.09 -3.85
CA ILE A 48 41.71 22.21 -4.60
C ILE A 48 41.36 23.67 -4.96
N ARG A 49 41.86 24.65 -4.19
CA ARG A 49 41.70 26.08 -4.43
C ARG A 49 42.32 26.54 -5.76
N VAL A 50 43.34 25.82 -6.25
CA VAL A 50 43.96 26.10 -7.56
C VAL A 50 42.95 25.96 -8.70
N PHE A 51 42.03 24.99 -8.60
CA PHE A 51 40.94 24.80 -9.57
C PHE A 51 39.81 25.84 -9.45
N ARG A 52 40.01 26.90 -8.65
CA ARG A 52 39.19 28.11 -8.57
C ARG A 52 40.00 29.40 -8.75
N CYS A 53 41.25 29.31 -9.22
CA CYS A 53 42.12 30.45 -9.53
C CYS A 53 42.72 30.35 -10.95
N ALA A 54 42.19 31.14 -11.90
CA ALA A 54 42.56 31.08 -13.31
C ALA A 54 44.08 31.27 -13.61
N PRO A 55 44.78 32.28 -13.07
CA PRO A 55 46.20 32.49 -13.37
C PRO A 55 47.11 31.35 -12.88
N ILE A 56 46.78 30.75 -11.74
CA ILE A 56 47.56 29.63 -11.18
C ILE A 56 47.27 28.36 -11.98
N LEU A 57 46.00 28.12 -12.33
CA LEU A 57 45.63 26.99 -13.16
C LEU A 57 46.33 27.03 -14.54
N GLU A 58 46.46 28.20 -15.17
CA GLU A 58 47.18 28.33 -16.44
C GLU A 58 48.66 27.90 -16.30
N ILE A 59 49.30 28.24 -15.19
CA ILE A 59 50.67 27.80 -14.88
C ILE A 59 50.71 26.28 -14.70
N VAL A 60 49.77 25.71 -13.94
CA VAL A 60 49.69 24.26 -13.70
C VAL A 60 49.44 23.50 -14.99
N LEU A 61 48.54 23.95 -15.86
CA LEU A 61 48.26 23.34 -17.17
C LEU A 61 49.50 23.37 -18.08
N ARG A 62 50.27 24.46 -18.05
CA ARG A 62 51.52 24.57 -18.81
C ARG A 62 52.58 23.59 -18.29
N ILE A 63 52.69 23.44 -16.97
CA ILE A 63 53.59 22.45 -16.36
C ILE A 63 53.13 21.04 -16.73
N LEU A 64 51.84 20.73 -16.57
CA LEU A 64 51.26 19.43 -16.92
C LEU A 64 51.53 19.05 -18.38
N HIS A 65 51.25 19.97 -19.31
CA HIS A 65 51.51 19.75 -20.74
C HIS A 65 53.00 19.43 -21.00
N SER A 66 53.89 20.18 -20.36
CA SER A 66 55.34 19.99 -20.51
C SER A 66 55.81 18.67 -19.87
N SER A 67 55.24 18.31 -18.73
CA SER A 67 55.55 17.06 -18.00
C SER A 67 55.03 15.82 -18.73
N LEU A 68 53.81 15.87 -19.31
CA LEU A 68 53.28 14.80 -20.16
C LEU A 68 54.15 14.59 -21.40
N ALA A 69 54.53 15.67 -22.09
CA ALA A 69 55.44 15.61 -23.23
C ALA A 69 56.80 15.02 -22.86
N ALA A 70 57.35 15.40 -21.70
CA ALA A 70 58.62 14.90 -21.21
C ALA A 70 58.54 13.41 -20.80
N SER A 71 57.46 12.99 -20.12
CA SER A 71 57.18 11.58 -19.79
C SER A 71 57.12 10.72 -21.06
N ARG A 72 56.39 11.16 -22.08
CA ARG A 72 56.29 10.47 -23.37
C ARG A 72 57.65 10.23 -24.02
N ILE A 73 58.52 11.25 -24.05
CA ILE A 73 59.87 11.16 -24.60
C ILE A 73 60.75 10.24 -23.74
N GLN A 74 60.63 10.30 -22.42
CA GLN A 74 61.38 9.44 -21.52
C GLN A 74 60.99 7.98 -21.65
N LEU A 75 59.69 7.67 -21.75
CA LEU A 75 59.19 6.32 -22.00
C LEU A 75 59.69 5.79 -23.34
N MET A 76 59.67 6.61 -24.39
CA MET A 76 60.25 6.26 -25.70
C MET A 76 61.76 5.94 -25.59
N ARG A 77 62.53 6.77 -24.87
CA ARG A 77 63.96 6.53 -24.63
C ARG A 77 64.21 5.28 -23.77
N HIS A 78 63.37 5.02 -22.77
CA HIS A 78 63.50 3.86 -21.91
C HIS A 78 63.30 2.56 -22.68
N VAL A 79 62.30 2.50 -23.57
CA VAL A 79 62.07 1.36 -24.46
C VAL A 79 63.25 1.15 -25.42
N LEU A 80 63.82 2.23 -25.97
CA LEU A 80 64.94 2.15 -26.91
C LEU A 80 66.29 1.80 -26.24
N ASN A 81 66.54 2.28 -25.02
CA ASN A 81 67.79 2.04 -24.28
C ASN A 81 67.84 0.67 -23.60
N LYS A 82 66.70 -0.02 -23.45
CA LYS A 82 66.61 -1.37 -22.91
C LYS A 82 65.99 -2.33 -23.95
N PRO A 83 66.67 -2.58 -25.09
CA PRO A 83 66.23 -3.60 -26.03
C PRO A 83 66.27 -4.97 -25.37
N LEU A 84 65.38 -5.87 -25.79
CA LEU A 84 65.35 -7.24 -25.27
C LEU A 84 66.66 -7.93 -25.60
N THR A 85 67.51 -8.12 -24.61
CA THR A 85 68.72 -8.94 -24.76
C THR A 85 68.32 -10.38 -24.51
N GLU A 86 68.47 -11.24 -25.52
CA GLU A 86 68.22 -12.68 -25.42
C GLU A 86 68.97 -13.27 -24.22
N LYS A 87 68.24 -13.69 -23.19
CA LYS A 87 68.42 -14.95 -22.44
C LYS A 87 67.41 -15.05 -21.29
N GLY A 88 66.55 -16.07 -21.38
CA GLY A 88 65.77 -16.58 -20.24
C GLY A 88 64.31 -16.16 -20.24
N LEU A 89 63.48 -17.01 -20.85
CA LEU A 89 62.04 -17.24 -20.60
C LEU A 89 61.14 -15.99 -20.42
N GLN A 90 60.28 -15.80 -21.44
CA GLN A 90 59.22 -14.80 -21.62
C GLN A 90 59.65 -13.45 -22.19
N LEU A 91 59.96 -13.47 -23.50
CA LEU A 91 59.92 -12.28 -24.34
C LEU A 91 58.48 -12.02 -24.79
N SER A 92 57.86 -10.98 -24.22
CA SER A 92 56.86 -10.17 -24.92
C SER A 92 57.54 -9.54 -26.13
N SER A 93 56.93 -9.65 -27.31
CA SER A 93 57.53 -9.13 -28.54
C SER A 93 57.89 -7.64 -28.42
N GLU A 94 58.92 -7.17 -29.13
CA GLU A 94 59.22 -5.72 -29.16
C GLU A 94 58.01 -4.89 -29.65
N SER A 95 57.17 -5.49 -30.49
CA SER A 95 55.87 -4.95 -30.91
C SER A 95 54.92 -4.75 -29.74
N GLU A 96 54.72 -5.77 -28.89
CA GLU A 96 53.88 -5.67 -27.70
C GLU A 96 54.38 -4.60 -26.72
N ARG A 97 55.69 -4.45 -26.54
CA ARG A 97 56.25 -3.42 -25.66
C ARG A 97 55.97 -2.01 -26.18
N GLU A 98 56.02 -1.83 -27.49
CA GLU A 98 55.69 -0.56 -28.12
C GLU A 98 54.18 -0.27 -28.05
N GLU A 99 53.33 -1.27 -28.23
CA GLU A 99 51.87 -1.16 -28.01
C GLU A 99 51.54 -0.79 -26.56
N LEU A 100 52.18 -1.42 -25.57
CA LEU A 100 52.03 -1.08 -24.15
C LEU A 100 52.49 0.35 -23.85
N ARG A 101 53.58 0.82 -24.49
CA ARG A 101 54.04 2.20 -24.37
C ARG A 101 52.99 3.18 -24.89
N ILE A 102 52.44 2.93 -26.07
CA ILE A 102 51.39 3.76 -26.67
C ILE A 102 50.14 3.77 -25.79
N ALA A 103 49.70 2.60 -25.32
CA ALA A 103 48.54 2.47 -24.43
C ALA A 103 48.75 3.19 -23.09
N LEU A 104 49.94 3.12 -22.50
CA LEU A 104 50.27 3.81 -21.26
C LEU A 104 50.24 5.33 -21.43
N VAL A 105 50.81 5.85 -22.52
CA VAL A 105 50.79 7.30 -22.82
C VAL A 105 49.35 7.77 -23.03
N ALA A 106 48.53 7.04 -23.80
CA ALA A 106 47.13 7.37 -24.02
C ALA A 106 46.30 7.29 -22.71
N ALA A 107 46.59 6.34 -21.82
CA ALA A 107 45.97 6.23 -20.51
C ALA A 107 46.35 7.42 -19.59
N GLN A 108 47.63 7.83 -19.58
CA GLN A 108 48.09 8.99 -18.83
C GLN A 108 47.43 10.29 -19.32
N GLU A 109 47.40 10.50 -20.63
CA GLU A 109 46.80 11.69 -21.23
C GLU A 109 45.28 11.72 -21.05
N SER A 110 44.59 10.58 -21.19
CA SER A 110 43.14 10.51 -20.95
C SER A 110 42.78 10.75 -19.49
N LEU A 111 43.54 10.19 -18.54
CA LEU A 111 43.33 10.44 -17.12
C LEU A 111 43.58 11.91 -16.73
N ALA A 112 44.60 12.54 -17.31
CA ALA A 112 44.83 13.97 -17.14
C ALA A 112 43.60 14.79 -17.60
N VAL A 113 43.02 14.45 -18.76
CA VAL A 113 41.81 15.12 -19.24
C VAL A 113 40.60 14.86 -18.35
N GLN A 114 40.41 13.63 -17.87
CA GLN A 114 39.30 13.30 -16.96
C GLN A 114 39.35 14.12 -15.66
N VAL A 115 40.52 14.20 -15.02
CA VAL A 115 40.69 15.02 -13.81
C VAL A 115 40.40 16.50 -14.09
N LEU A 116 40.82 17.02 -15.25
CA LEU A 116 40.50 18.39 -15.65
C LEU A 116 39.00 18.60 -15.90
N LEU A 117 38.31 17.63 -16.51
CA LEU A 117 36.87 17.67 -16.71
C LEU A 117 36.12 17.63 -15.37
N GLU A 118 36.48 16.73 -14.46
CA GLU A 118 35.89 16.63 -13.13
C GLU A 118 36.09 17.92 -12.31
N SER A 119 37.24 18.59 -12.45
CA SER A 119 37.50 19.88 -11.78
C SER A 119 36.53 21.00 -12.20
N CYS A 120 35.85 20.84 -13.35
CA CYS A 120 34.87 21.77 -13.88
C CYS A 120 33.46 21.60 -13.30
N LEU A 121 33.22 20.59 -12.45
CA LEU A 121 31.94 20.40 -11.76
C LEU A 121 31.69 21.55 -10.77
N GLU A 122 30.42 21.94 -10.62
CA GLU A 122 30.00 22.99 -9.68
C GLU A 122 29.87 22.38 -8.27
N ASN A 123 30.56 22.96 -7.30
CA ASN A 123 30.52 22.55 -5.89
C ASN A 123 29.54 23.45 -5.10
N GLU A 124 29.09 22.99 -3.93
CA GLU A 124 28.21 23.81 -3.07
C GLU A 124 28.81 25.17 -2.70
N ASP A 125 30.14 25.22 -2.51
CA ASP A 125 30.87 26.43 -2.15
C ASP A 125 30.90 27.45 -3.29
N ASP A 126 30.78 27.00 -4.55
CA ASP A 126 30.72 27.90 -5.71
C ASP A 126 29.42 28.71 -5.72
N SER A 127 28.36 28.20 -5.09
CA SER A 127 27.10 28.91 -4.91
C SER A 127 27.06 29.78 -3.65
N LYS A 128 27.79 29.41 -2.59
CA LYS A 128 27.80 30.12 -1.31
C LYS A 128 28.75 31.32 -1.28
N ILE A 129 29.89 31.25 -1.99
CA ILE A 129 30.93 32.28 -1.95
C ILE A 129 30.76 33.23 -3.15
N PRO A 130 30.63 34.57 -2.92
CA PRO A 130 30.50 35.52 -4.02
C PRO A 130 31.78 35.55 -4.88
N GLY A 131 31.61 35.50 -6.20
CA GLY A 131 32.72 35.52 -7.17
C GLY A 131 33.20 34.13 -7.63
N HIS A 132 32.97 33.07 -6.87
CA HIS A 132 33.41 31.72 -7.25
C HIS A 132 32.73 31.19 -8.53
N LYS A 133 31.46 31.55 -8.78
CA LYS A 133 30.80 31.23 -10.07
C LYS A 133 31.50 31.84 -11.28
N TRP A 134 32.03 33.06 -11.14
CA TRP A 134 32.78 33.73 -12.20
C TRP A 134 34.14 33.07 -12.41
N ALA A 135 34.84 32.76 -11.33
CA ALA A 135 36.10 32.02 -11.37
C ALA A 135 35.93 30.63 -12.01
N LEU A 136 34.85 29.90 -11.68
CA LEU A 136 34.51 28.63 -12.31
C LEU A 136 34.28 28.78 -13.81
N ARG A 137 33.58 29.82 -14.26
CA ARG A 137 33.35 30.09 -15.68
C ARG A 137 34.65 30.39 -16.43
N GLU A 138 35.54 31.17 -15.83
CA GLU A 138 36.85 31.49 -16.39
C GLU A 138 37.71 30.22 -16.53
N ILE A 139 37.72 29.39 -15.50
CA ILE A 139 38.47 28.12 -15.47
C ILE A 139 37.93 27.12 -16.49
N ARG A 140 36.61 27.00 -16.62
CA ARG A 140 35.97 26.21 -17.68
C ARG A 140 36.46 26.66 -19.06
N SER A 141 36.57 27.98 -19.29
CA SER A 141 37.09 28.52 -20.56
C SER A 141 38.56 28.16 -20.79
N ILE A 142 39.40 28.26 -19.77
CA ILE A 142 40.84 27.93 -19.85
C ILE A 142 41.02 26.43 -20.12
N ILE A 143 40.31 25.57 -19.39
CA ILE A 143 40.34 24.12 -19.56
C ILE A 143 39.83 23.75 -20.95
N CYS A 144 38.70 24.30 -21.41
CA CYS A 144 38.22 24.07 -22.77
C CYS A 144 39.24 24.47 -23.84
N SER A 145 39.89 25.63 -23.70
CA SER A 145 40.93 26.07 -24.63
C SER A 145 42.13 25.12 -24.62
N HIS A 146 42.52 24.61 -23.45
CA HIS A 146 43.59 23.63 -23.34
C HIS A 146 43.21 22.29 -24.00
N LEU A 147 42.03 21.75 -23.68
CA LEU A 147 41.51 20.52 -24.27
C LEU A 147 41.35 20.63 -25.78
N HIS A 148 40.94 21.80 -26.29
CA HIS A 148 40.89 22.05 -27.73
C HIS A 148 42.25 21.84 -28.40
N GLN A 149 43.33 22.39 -27.83
CA GLN A 149 44.68 22.20 -28.36
C GLN A 149 45.13 20.74 -28.26
N VAL A 150 44.83 20.06 -27.14
CA VAL A 150 45.13 18.64 -26.96
C VAL A 150 44.42 17.78 -28.00
N PHE A 151 43.14 18.05 -28.27
CA PHE A 151 42.33 17.31 -29.25
C PHE A 151 42.76 17.57 -30.69
N ILE A 152 43.30 18.75 -31.00
CA ILE A 152 43.93 19.02 -32.31
C ILE A 152 45.24 18.24 -32.45
N ALA A 153 46.05 18.19 -31.39
CA ALA A 153 47.34 17.51 -31.41
C ALA A 153 47.19 15.97 -31.50
N ASP A 154 46.20 15.40 -30.80
CA ASP A 154 45.87 13.98 -30.88
C ASP A 154 44.35 13.75 -30.95
N PRO A 155 43.80 13.59 -32.17
CA PRO A 155 42.39 13.25 -32.37
C PRO A 155 41.95 11.91 -31.78
N SER A 156 42.87 10.95 -31.64
CA SER A 156 42.55 9.61 -31.13
C SER A 156 42.16 9.64 -29.65
N LEU A 157 42.73 10.60 -28.91
CA LEU A 157 42.42 10.84 -27.51
C LEU A 157 40.96 11.27 -27.31
N VAL A 158 40.39 12.05 -28.24
CA VAL A 158 38.98 12.46 -28.20
C VAL A 158 38.06 11.24 -28.17
N LYS A 159 38.33 10.27 -29.06
CA LYS A 159 37.58 9.01 -29.11
C LYS A 159 37.74 8.25 -27.80
N LEU A 160 38.96 8.11 -27.28
CA LEU A 160 39.22 7.37 -26.04
C LEU A 160 38.43 7.95 -24.84
N ILE A 161 38.46 9.27 -24.65
CA ILE A 161 37.77 9.95 -23.55
C ILE A 161 36.25 9.75 -23.63
N HIS A 162 35.66 9.87 -24.83
CA HIS A 162 34.21 9.70 -25.01
C HIS A 162 33.76 8.23 -24.91
N PHE A 163 34.67 7.27 -25.14
CA PHE A 163 34.43 5.84 -24.88
C PHE A 163 34.61 5.44 -23.41
N GLN A 164 35.40 6.21 -22.64
CA GLN A 164 35.51 6.10 -21.19
C GLN A 164 34.30 6.74 -20.48
N GLY A 165 33.77 7.85 -21.03
CA GLY A 165 32.64 8.59 -20.47
C GLY A 165 33.07 9.62 -19.41
N TYR A 166 32.21 10.60 -19.16
CA TYR A 166 32.35 11.63 -18.13
C TYR A 166 30.95 12.19 -17.76
N PRO A 167 30.80 12.91 -16.62
CA PRO A 167 29.49 13.41 -16.17
C PRO A 167 28.75 14.24 -17.22
N THR A 168 27.46 13.97 -17.40
CA THR A 168 26.65 14.54 -18.51
C THR A 168 26.41 16.04 -18.36
N GLU A 169 26.53 16.59 -17.16
CA GLU A 169 26.43 18.03 -16.90
C GLU A 169 27.49 18.82 -17.66
N LEU A 170 28.66 18.20 -17.86
CA LEU A 170 29.80 18.80 -18.56
C LEU A 170 29.63 18.84 -20.07
N LEU A 171 28.76 18.01 -20.67
CA LEU A 171 28.55 17.95 -22.12
C LEU A 171 28.17 19.31 -22.70
N SER A 172 27.29 20.03 -21.99
CA SER A 172 26.84 21.36 -22.42
C SER A 172 27.99 22.38 -22.49
N MET A 173 28.98 22.25 -21.60
CA MET A 173 30.16 23.10 -21.52
C MET A 173 31.22 22.67 -22.54
N THR A 174 31.54 21.37 -22.63
CA THR A 174 32.59 20.87 -23.52
C THR A 174 32.25 21.12 -24.99
N ILE A 175 31.01 20.88 -25.40
CA ILE A 175 30.58 21.02 -26.80
C ILE A 175 30.55 22.50 -27.24
N ARG A 176 30.17 23.41 -26.34
CA ARG A 176 30.16 24.86 -26.63
C ARG A 176 31.55 25.49 -26.50
N GLY A 177 32.37 25.00 -25.56
CA GLY A 177 33.67 25.56 -25.23
C GLY A 177 34.83 25.03 -26.07
N ILE A 178 34.70 23.83 -26.65
CA ILE A 178 35.75 23.17 -27.43
C ILE A 178 35.33 23.10 -28.92
N PRO A 179 35.89 23.93 -29.80
CA PRO A 179 35.49 23.96 -31.22
C PRO A 179 35.77 22.67 -32.01
N SER A 180 36.74 21.86 -31.56
CA SER A 180 37.11 20.59 -32.22
C SER A 180 36.13 19.44 -31.95
N MET A 181 35.06 19.64 -31.16
CA MET A 181 34.11 18.59 -30.79
C MET A 181 33.27 18.04 -31.95
N HIS A 182 33.26 18.71 -33.11
CA HIS A 182 32.59 18.20 -34.30
C HIS A 182 33.18 16.86 -34.80
N ILE A 183 34.44 16.55 -34.47
CA ILE A 183 35.06 15.25 -34.80
C ILE A 183 34.36 14.07 -34.14
N CYS A 184 33.64 14.29 -33.03
CA CYS A 184 32.88 13.25 -32.35
C CYS A 184 31.82 12.60 -33.24
N LEU A 185 31.34 13.30 -34.27
CA LEU A 185 30.41 12.76 -35.26
C LEU A 185 30.96 11.54 -36.01
N ASP A 186 32.28 11.39 -36.09
CA ASP A 186 32.90 10.29 -36.86
C ASP A 186 32.77 8.94 -36.14
N PHE A 187 32.81 8.94 -34.81
CA PHE A 187 32.82 7.72 -33.99
C PHE A 187 31.55 7.52 -33.15
N VAL A 188 30.59 8.45 -33.14
CA VAL A 188 29.30 8.23 -32.44
C VAL A 188 28.56 6.97 -32.92
N PRO A 189 28.50 6.62 -34.22
CA PRO A 189 27.89 5.36 -34.64
C PRO A 189 28.54 4.13 -33.99
N GLU A 190 29.86 4.15 -33.83
CA GLU A 190 30.62 3.10 -33.16
C GLU A 190 30.33 3.06 -31.66
N LEU A 191 30.14 4.23 -31.03
CA LEU A 191 29.75 4.35 -29.62
C LEU A 191 28.32 3.85 -29.37
N LEU A 192 27.39 4.12 -30.30
CA LEU A 192 26.02 3.58 -30.27
C LEU A 192 25.97 2.06 -30.47
N SER A 193 26.94 1.50 -31.21
CA SER A 193 27.04 0.05 -31.43
C SER A 193 27.63 -0.71 -30.23
N GLN A 194 28.11 -0.01 -29.20
CA GLN A 194 28.65 -0.65 -28.00
C GLN A 194 27.55 -1.42 -27.25
N PRO A 195 27.86 -2.60 -26.68
CA PRO A 195 26.89 -3.38 -25.92
C PRO A 195 26.53 -2.76 -24.55
N CYS A 196 27.23 -1.71 -24.12
CA CYS A 196 27.03 -1.05 -22.83
C CYS A 196 26.04 0.12 -22.93
N MET A 197 24.97 0.07 -22.15
CA MET A 197 23.87 1.05 -22.18
C MET A 197 24.30 2.45 -21.73
N GLU A 198 25.14 2.57 -20.72
CA GLU A 198 25.66 3.87 -20.26
C GLU A 198 26.37 4.60 -21.40
N LYS A 199 27.10 3.86 -22.24
CA LYS A 199 27.79 4.41 -23.42
C LYS A 199 26.82 4.78 -24.53
N GLN A 200 25.77 4.00 -24.76
CA GLN A 200 24.72 4.33 -25.74
C GLN A 200 23.94 5.58 -25.32
N VAL A 201 23.56 5.70 -24.05
CA VAL A 201 22.89 6.88 -23.49
C VAL A 201 23.78 8.11 -23.61
N PHE A 202 25.05 7.99 -23.19
CA PHE A 202 26.03 9.05 -23.37
C PHE A 202 26.21 9.45 -24.85
N ALA A 203 26.19 8.50 -25.79
CA ALA A 203 26.26 8.78 -27.22
C ALA A 203 25.03 9.54 -27.74
N ILE A 204 23.83 9.22 -27.23
CA ILE A 204 22.59 9.91 -27.57
C ILE A 204 22.63 11.35 -27.04
N ASP A 205 23.04 11.54 -25.78
CA ASP A 205 23.17 12.87 -25.17
C ASP A 205 24.20 13.71 -25.91
N LEU A 206 25.37 13.13 -26.22
CA LEU A 206 26.41 13.74 -27.03
C LEU A 206 25.87 14.19 -28.39
N ILE A 207 25.10 13.35 -29.10
CA ILE A 207 24.49 13.73 -30.38
C ILE A 207 23.44 14.82 -30.23
N SER A 208 22.66 14.82 -29.16
CA SER A 208 21.65 15.84 -28.90
C SER A 208 22.31 17.22 -28.81
N TYR A 209 23.36 17.34 -28.00
CA TYR A 209 24.10 18.60 -27.85
C TYR A 209 24.90 18.97 -29.11
N LEU A 210 25.52 18.00 -29.80
CA LEU A 210 26.21 18.26 -31.08
C LEU A 210 25.25 18.71 -32.18
N SER A 211 24.02 18.19 -32.20
CA SER A 211 22.97 18.58 -33.16
C SER A 211 22.49 20.01 -32.95
N LEU A 212 22.48 20.49 -31.70
CA LEU A 212 22.15 21.87 -31.39
C LEU A 212 23.28 22.85 -31.73
N GLN A 213 24.54 22.41 -31.59
CA GLN A 213 25.71 23.28 -31.79
C GLN A 213 26.20 23.31 -33.26
N TYR A 214 26.16 22.17 -33.96
CA TYR A 214 26.71 22.02 -35.31
C TYR A 214 25.63 21.58 -36.30
N ALA A 215 25.08 22.55 -37.04
CA ALA A 215 24.08 22.33 -38.08
C ALA A 215 24.70 21.79 -39.39
N LEU A 216 25.23 20.56 -39.34
CA LEU A 216 25.86 19.89 -40.48
C LEU A 216 24.96 18.76 -41.04
N PRO A 217 24.98 18.48 -42.35
CA PRO A 217 24.26 17.33 -42.93
C PRO A 217 24.70 15.97 -42.35
N LYS A 218 25.96 15.88 -41.91
CA LYS A 218 26.46 14.69 -41.21
C LYS A 218 25.76 14.51 -39.87
N THR A 219 25.59 15.59 -39.09
CA THR A 219 24.92 15.57 -37.79
C THR A 219 23.47 15.09 -37.91
N ILE A 220 22.70 15.59 -38.88
CA ILE A 220 21.29 15.16 -39.06
C ILE A 220 21.18 13.69 -39.47
N SER A 221 22.14 13.18 -40.26
CA SER A 221 22.18 11.77 -40.66
C SER A 221 22.42 10.84 -39.46
N ILE A 222 23.34 11.22 -38.57
CA ILE A 222 23.66 10.46 -37.36
C ILE A 222 22.53 10.57 -36.34
N ALA A 223 21.92 11.76 -36.17
CA ALA A 223 20.74 11.93 -35.33
C ALA A 223 19.58 11.03 -35.80
N ARG A 224 19.35 10.91 -37.11
CA ARG A 224 18.38 9.97 -37.69
C ARG A 224 18.75 8.52 -37.39
N LEU A 225 20.02 8.15 -37.48
CA LEU A 225 20.50 6.82 -37.10
C LEU A 225 20.18 6.52 -35.63
N CYS A 226 20.45 7.45 -34.70
CA CYS A 226 20.11 7.30 -33.28
C CYS A 226 18.61 7.04 -33.08
N ILE A 227 17.76 7.86 -33.71
CA ILE A 227 16.30 7.71 -33.62
C ILE A 227 15.84 6.37 -34.21
N ASN A 228 16.45 5.93 -35.31
CA ASN A 228 16.16 4.63 -35.91
C ASN A 228 16.61 3.47 -35.03
N THR A 229 17.77 3.56 -34.36
CA THR A 229 18.22 2.54 -33.41
C THR A 229 17.30 2.44 -32.18
N LEU A 230 16.81 3.56 -31.65
CA LEU A 230 15.82 3.54 -30.56
C LEU A 230 14.46 2.99 -31.02
N SER A 231 13.98 3.42 -32.19
CA SER A 231 12.66 3.02 -32.69
C SER A 231 12.63 1.58 -33.17
N THR A 232 13.71 1.05 -33.74
CA THR A 232 13.81 -0.37 -34.11
C THR A 232 13.84 -1.26 -32.88
N LEU A 233 14.53 -0.88 -31.81
CA LEU A 233 14.55 -1.67 -30.57
C LEU A 233 13.17 -1.73 -29.91
N LEU A 234 12.47 -0.59 -29.81
CA LEU A 234 11.10 -0.53 -29.30
C LEU A 234 10.09 -1.22 -30.25
N GLY A 235 10.31 -1.11 -31.56
CA GLY A 235 9.50 -1.72 -32.60
C GLY A 235 9.60 -3.24 -32.59
N VAL A 236 10.80 -3.80 -32.44
CA VAL A 236 11.03 -5.26 -32.31
C VAL A 236 10.35 -5.80 -31.06
N VAL A 237 10.51 -5.12 -29.92
CA VAL A 237 9.86 -5.50 -28.66
C VAL A 237 8.33 -5.47 -28.81
N THR A 238 7.78 -4.39 -29.36
CA THR A 238 6.34 -4.24 -29.55
C THR A 238 5.80 -5.29 -30.53
N HIS A 239 6.50 -5.52 -31.64
CA HIS A 239 6.13 -6.52 -32.63
C HIS A 239 6.12 -7.93 -32.01
N LEU A 240 7.18 -8.32 -31.31
CA LEU A 240 7.26 -9.64 -30.67
C LEU A 240 6.14 -9.87 -29.64
N ILE A 241 5.74 -8.84 -28.88
CA ILE A 241 4.61 -8.92 -27.93
C ILE A 241 3.27 -8.96 -28.65
N THR A 242 3.06 -8.15 -29.70
CA THR A 242 1.81 -8.13 -30.48
C THR A 242 1.56 -9.41 -31.27
N PHE A 243 2.60 -10.19 -31.58
CA PHE A 243 2.48 -11.54 -32.14
C PHE A 243 2.63 -12.63 -31.08
N GLY A 244 2.70 -12.26 -29.80
CA GLY A 244 2.67 -13.17 -28.66
C GLY A 244 1.31 -13.84 -28.50
N ASP A 245 1.31 -15.11 -28.11
CA ASP A 245 0.08 -15.87 -27.90
C ASP A 245 -0.61 -15.42 -26.60
N ARG A 246 -1.94 -15.35 -26.62
CA ARG A 246 -2.74 -14.90 -25.47
C ARG A 246 -2.95 -15.98 -24.41
N LEU A 247 -2.94 -17.24 -24.81
CA LEU A 247 -3.32 -18.39 -23.96
C LEU A 247 -2.42 -19.62 -24.12
N ASP A 248 -1.72 -19.77 -25.24
CA ASP A 248 -0.87 -20.94 -25.53
C ASP A 248 0.60 -20.57 -25.66
N GLU A 249 1.25 -20.41 -24.50
CA GLU A 249 2.65 -19.98 -24.41
C GLU A 249 3.65 -21.15 -24.52
N ASP A 250 3.16 -22.40 -24.59
CA ASP A 250 4.02 -23.60 -24.67
C ASP A 250 4.45 -23.95 -26.12
N SER A 251 3.88 -23.27 -27.13
CA SER A 251 4.26 -23.39 -28.54
C SER A 251 5.73 -23.05 -28.76
N VAL A 252 6.44 -23.81 -29.61
CA VAL A 252 7.86 -23.56 -29.94
C VAL A 252 8.09 -22.11 -30.38
N GLY A 253 7.17 -21.54 -31.16
CA GLY A 253 7.25 -20.14 -31.58
C GLY A 253 7.10 -19.15 -30.42
N ALA A 254 6.24 -19.43 -29.45
CA ALA A 254 6.06 -18.61 -28.25
C ALA A 254 7.30 -18.63 -27.34
N ARG A 255 7.91 -19.80 -27.18
CA ARG A 255 9.15 -19.97 -26.39
C ARG A 255 10.33 -19.22 -26.98
N THR A 256 10.51 -19.30 -28.30
CA THR A 256 11.57 -18.55 -29.00
C THR A 256 11.35 -17.03 -28.88
N ARG A 257 10.12 -16.55 -29.03
CA ARG A 257 9.76 -15.14 -28.84
C ARG A 257 10.03 -14.68 -27.40
N MET A 258 9.65 -15.49 -26.42
CA MET A 258 9.88 -15.20 -25.00
C MET A 258 11.37 -15.16 -24.66
N SER A 259 12.16 -16.12 -25.16
CA SER A 259 13.62 -16.15 -24.96
C SER A 259 14.29 -14.92 -25.56
N ALA A 260 13.89 -14.52 -26.77
CA ALA A 260 14.39 -13.30 -27.42
C ALA A 260 14.05 -12.04 -26.60
N LEU A 261 12.79 -11.91 -26.15
CA LEU A 261 12.38 -10.77 -25.31
C LEU A 261 13.05 -10.77 -23.94
N ALA A 262 13.27 -11.94 -23.33
CA ALA A 262 13.99 -12.07 -22.07
C ALA A 262 15.46 -11.65 -22.25
N ALA A 263 16.12 -12.05 -23.33
CA ALA A 263 17.47 -11.60 -23.66
C ALA A 263 17.53 -10.08 -23.86
N LEU A 264 16.56 -9.49 -24.58
CA LEU A 264 16.46 -8.04 -24.75
C LEU A 264 16.23 -7.31 -23.42
N CYS A 265 15.39 -7.85 -22.53
CA CYS A 265 15.17 -7.28 -21.20
C CYS A 265 16.41 -7.39 -20.30
N ARG A 266 17.22 -8.45 -20.46
CA ARG A 266 18.52 -8.58 -19.76
C ARG A 266 19.55 -7.57 -20.25
N MET A 267 19.57 -7.30 -21.55
CA MET A 267 20.41 -6.25 -22.12
C MET A 267 19.96 -4.86 -21.65
N ASN A 268 18.64 -4.66 -21.50
CA ASN A 268 18.04 -3.37 -21.16
C ASN A 268 17.12 -3.43 -19.93
N PRO A 269 17.69 -3.48 -18.70
CA PRO A 269 16.89 -3.54 -17.47
C PRO A 269 15.96 -2.34 -17.27
N SER A 270 16.38 -1.13 -17.67
CA SER A 270 15.58 0.10 -17.54
C SER A 270 14.27 0.07 -18.33
N GLN A 271 14.23 -0.69 -19.43
CA GLN A 271 13.04 -0.83 -20.27
C GLN A 271 12.19 -2.03 -19.88
N ALA A 272 12.68 -2.93 -19.02
CA ALA A 272 11.96 -4.15 -18.65
C ALA A 272 10.59 -3.86 -18.02
N LEU A 273 10.48 -2.82 -17.18
CA LEU A 273 9.19 -2.40 -16.61
C LEU A 273 8.22 -1.86 -17.67
N SER A 274 8.73 -1.19 -18.71
CA SER A 274 7.92 -0.74 -19.85
C SER A 274 7.44 -1.93 -20.69
N VAL A 275 8.30 -2.94 -20.89
CA VAL A 275 7.91 -4.21 -21.53
C VAL A 275 6.82 -4.92 -20.72
N ARG A 276 6.97 -4.98 -19.39
CA ARG A 276 5.97 -5.54 -18.46
C ARG A 276 4.62 -4.83 -18.58
N ALA A 277 4.61 -3.49 -18.59
CA ALA A 277 3.39 -2.71 -18.79
C ALA A 277 2.74 -3.02 -20.14
N LYS A 278 3.55 -3.10 -21.21
CA LYS A 278 3.05 -3.40 -22.56
C LYS A 278 2.44 -4.81 -22.68
N CYS A 279 3.00 -5.80 -21.99
CA CYS A 279 2.43 -7.16 -21.91
C CYS A 279 1.04 -7.15 -21.26
N VAL A 280 0.83 -6.35 -20.21
CA VAL A 280 -0.46 -6.19 -19.54
C VAL A 280 -1.46 -5.46 -20.45
N ASP A 281 -1.05 -4.34 -21.05
CA ASP A 281 -1.90 -3.55 -21.97
C ASP A 281 -2.43 -4.40 -23.13
N LEU A 282 -1.57 -5.26 -23.68
CA LEU A 282 -1.91 -6.16 -24.78
C LEU A 282 -2.53 -7.49 -24.32
N CYS A 283 -2.53 -7.76 -23.01
CA CYS A 283 -2.93 -9.03 -22.39
C CYS A 283 -2.27 -10.24 -23.08
N ARG A 284 -0.94 -10.22 -23.26
CA ARG A 284 -0.16 -11.26 -23.93
C ARG A 284 1.12 -11.55 -23.17
N MET A 285 1.62 -12.79 -23.27
CA MET A 285 2.90 -13.22 -22.67
C MET A 285 2.93 -13.03 -21.13
N ALA A 286 2.04 -13.73 -20.43
CA ALA A 286 1.94 -13.72 -18.98
C ALA A 286 3.19 -14.31 -18.31
N SER A 287 3.81 -15.34 -18.91
CA SER A 287 5.06 -15.92 -18.42
C SER A 287 6.20 -14.90 -18.39
N LEU A 288 6.31 -14.07 -19.45
CA LEU A 288 7.29 -12.98 -19.49
C LEU A 288 6.98 -11.91 -18.43
N THR A 289 5.71 -11.58 -18.24
CA THR A 289 5.28 -10.60 -17.21
C THR A 289 5.71 -11.04 -15.80
N ILE A 290 5.53 -12.33 -15.48
CA ILE A 290 5.99 -12.91 -14.21
C ILE A 290 7.51 -12.91 -14.16
N TRP A 291 8.18 -13.34 -15.22
CA TRP A 291 9.64 -13.40 -15.28
C TRP A 291 10.27 -12.02 -15.01
N ILE A 292 9.80 -10.95 -15.67
CA ILE A 292 10.29 -9.58 -15.44
C ILE A 292 10.02 -9.15 -13.99
N SER A 293 8.86 -9.50 -13.44
CA SER A 293 8.49 -9.12 -12.07
C SER A 293 9.32 -9.82 -11.00
N VAL A 294 9.83 -11.03 -11.28
CA VAL A 294 10.69 -11.80 -10.37
C VAL A 294 12.17 -11.48 -10.59
N TRP A 295 12.55 -11.01 -11.79
CA TRP A 295 13.94 -10.70 -12.15
C TRP A 295 14.59 -9.66 -11.25
N ASP A 296 13.84 -8.63 -10.85
CA ASP A 296 14.30 -7.64 -9.87
C ASP A 296 14.21 -8.25 -8.46
N SER A 297 15.31 -8.87 -8.03
CA SER A 297 15.43 -9.59 -6.76
C SER A 297 15.61 -8.67 -5.54
N SER A 298 15.49 -7.35 -5.72
CA SER A 298 15.56 -6.40 -4.61
C SER A 298 14.46 -6.68 -3.57
N GLU A 299 14.81 -6.58 -2.28
CA GLU A 299 13.86 -6.81 -1.17
C GLU A 299 12.67 -5.84 -1.22
N GLU A 300 12.88 -4.65 -1.80
CA GLU A 300 11.89 -3.60 -2.04
C GLU A 300 11.14 -3.74 -3.37
N GLY A 301 11.40 -4.80 -4.15
CA GLY A 301 10.84 -4.97 -5.49
C GLY A 301 9.31 -4.87 -5.52
N ASP A 302 8.78 -4.22 -6.56
CA ASP A 302 7.37 -3.85 -6.72
C ASP A 302 6.45 -5.01 -7.11
N MET A 303 6.95 -6.24 -7.16
CA MET A 303 6.20 -7.43 -7.61
C MET A 303 4.89 -7.61 -6.85
N VAL A 304 4.93 -7.47 -5.51
CA VAL A 304 3.74 -7.68 -4.66
C VAL A 304 2.68 -6.61 -4.92
N THR A 305 3.09 -5.34 -5.06
CA THR A 305 2.18 -4.23 -5.33
C THR A 305 1.64 -4.30 -6.77
N PHE A 306 2.49 -4.63 -7.74
CA PHE A 306 2.12 -4.81 -9.14
C PHE A 306 1.11 -5.93 -9.34
N LEU A 307 1.38 -7.15 -8.85
CA LEU A 307 0.44 -8.28 -9.01
C LEU A 307 -0.85 -8.08 -8.22
N SER A 308 -0.78 -7.44 -7.04
CA SER A 308 -1.98 -7.05 -6.29
C SER A 308 -2.80 -6.04 -7.10
N GLY A 309 -2.16 -5.06 -7.74
CA GLY A 309 -2.80 -4.09 -8.63
C GLY A 309 -3.42 -4.73 -9.87
N LEU A 310 -2.76 -5.72 -10.48
CA LEU A 310 -3.27 -6.46 -11.63
C LEU A 310 -4.53 -7.29 -11.30
N LEU A 311 -4.58 -7.89 -10.11
CA LEU A 311 -5.69 -8.73 -9.67
C LEU A 311 -6.84 -7.95 -9.02
N LEU A 312 -6.54 -6.86 -8.31
CA LEU A 312 -7.53 -6.05 -7.59
C LEU A 312 -7.91 -4.78 -8.34
N GLY A 313 -7.25 -4.47 -9.45
CA GLY A 313 -7.49 -3.30 -10.28
C GLY A 313 -8.85 -3.30 -10.97
N PHE A 314 -9.15 -2.16 -11.59
CA PHE A 314 -10.41 -1.94 -12.31
C PHE A 314 -10.44 -2.61 -13.70
N ASP A 315 -9.28 -2.94 -14.27
CA ASP A 315 -9.20 -3.58 -15.58
C ASP A 315 -9.62 -5.06 -15.51
N GLN A 316 -10.87 -5.32 -15.90
CA GLN A 316 -11.44 -6.66 -15.95
C GLN A 316 -10.76 -7.55 -17.01
N CYS A 317 -10.26 -6.98 -18.11
CA CYS A 317 -9.63 -7.73 -19.19
C CYS A 317 -8.29 -8.31 -18.73
N ALA A 318 -7.41 -7.46 -18.20
CA ALA A 318 -6.12 -7.85 -17.64
C ALA A 318 -6.27 -8.85 -16.49
N ARG A 319 -7.22 -8.61 -15.57
CA ARG A 319 -7.53 -9.54 -14.47
C ARG A 319 -7.98 -10.91 -14.96
N ASN A 320 -8.90 -10.95 -15.93
CA ASN A 320 -9.42 -12.22 -16.46
C ASN A 320 -8.33 -12.98 -17.22
N TRP A 321 -7.52 -12.29 -18.02
CA TRP A 321 -6.39 -12.86 -18.73
C TRP A 321 -5.38 -13.49 -17.76
N PHE A 322 -4.91 -12.74 -16.77
CA PHE A 322 -3.90 -13.23 -15.83
C PHE A 322 -4.44 -14.37 -14.94
N SER A 323 -5.68 -14.25 -14.44
CA SER A 323 -6.31 -15.32 -13.66
C SER A 323 -6.53 -16.60 -14.50
N GLN A 324 -6.92 -16.47 -15.76
CA GLN A 324 -7.06 -17.62 -16.67
C GLN A 324 -5.71 -18.28 -16.95
N PHE A 325 -4.65 -17.50 -17.16
CA PHE A 325 -3.28 -18.01 -17.30
C PHE A 325 -2.90 -18.87 -16.09
N ILE A 326 -2.95 -18.33 -14.87
CA ILE A 326 -2.60 -19.06 -13.64
C ILE A 326 -3.41 -20.36 -13.47
N ARG A 327 -4.71 -20.35 -13.80
CA ARG A 327 -5.54 -21.58 -13.75
C ARG A 327 -5.14 -22.61 -14.79
N SER A 328 -4.80 -22.18 -16.00
CA SER A 328 -4.41 -23.06 -17.10
C SER A 328 -3.03 -23.66 -16.90
N SER A 329 -2.09 -22.88 -16.36
CA SER A 329 -0.70 -23.28 -16.12
C SER A 329 -0.57 -24.31 -15.00
N GLN A 330 -1.51 -24.35 -14.05
CA GLN A 330 -1.54 -25.38 -13.00
C GLN A 330 -1.95 -26.78 -13.51
N LYS A 331 -2.57 -26.86 -14.70
CA LYS A 331 -3.00 -28.15 -15.29
C LYS A 331 -2.02 -28.69 -16.33
N ARG A 332 -1.26 -27.79 -16.97
CA ARG A 332 -0.31 -28.11 -18.06
C ARG A 332 1.09 -28.31 -17.49
N LYS A 333 1.92 -29.10 -18.18
CA LYS A 333 3.37 -29.22 -17.91
C LYS A 333 4.11 -28.49 -19.03
N GLY A 334 5.01 -27.57 -18.72
CA GLY A 334 5.68 -26.72 -19.71
C GLY A 334 6.25 -25.42 -19.13
N GLU A 335 6.61 -24.47 -20.00
CA GLU A 335 7.17 -23.18 -19.58
C GLU A 335 6.15 -22.33 -18.82
N SER A 336 4.87 -22.44 -19.17
CA SER A 336 3.78 -21.78 -18.44
C SER A 336 3.72 -22.23 -16.97
N ALA A 337 4.00 -23.51 -16.69
CA ALA A 337 4.06 -24.07 -15.34
C ALA A 337 5.32 -23.62 -14.60
N ASN A 338 6.45 -23.55 -15.31
CA ASN A 338 7.71 -23.04 -14.75
C ASN A 338 7.58 -21.58 -14.31
N ALA A 339 6.92 -20.72 -15.09
CA ALA A 339 6.69 -19.32 -14.70
C ALA A 339 5.87 -19.20 -13.41
N VAL A 340 4.82 -20.01 -13.26
CA VAL A 340 4.03 -20.04 -12.01
C VAL A 340 4.85 -20.61 -10.85
N GLN A 341 5.73 -21.58 -11.10
CA GLN A 341 6.62 -22.11 -10.07
C GLN A 341 7.64 -21.07 -9.62
N MET A 342 8.24 -20.30 -10.54
CA MET A 342 9.12 -19.17 -10.20
C MET A 342 8.41 -18.15 -9.31
N LEU A 343 7.15 -17.82 -9.62
CA LEU A 343 6.34 -16.94 -8.78
C LEU A 343 6.13 -17.54 -7.37
N ARG A 344 5.83 -18.85 -7.28
CA ARG A 344 5.68 -19.54 -5.98
C ARG A 344 6.96 -19.53 -5.17
N ASP A 345 8.09 -19.81 -5.80
CA ASP A 345 9.39 -19.85 -5.14
C ASP A 345 9.76 -18.46 -4.60
N ASP A 346 9.47 -17.38 -5.35
CA ASP A 346 9.69 -16.00 -4.88
C ASP A 346 8.78 -15.61 -3.71
N LEU A 347 7.48 -15.93 -3.82
CA LEU A 347 6.52 -15.67 -2.75
C LEU A 347 6.86 -16.45 -1.48
N LEU A 348 7.26 -17.72 -1.62
CA LEU A 348 7.71 -18.58 -0.52
C LEU A 348 8.99 -18.03 0.12
N ARG A 349 9.94 -17.56 -0.68
CA ARG A 349 11.16 -16.90 -0.18
C ARG A 349 10.83 -15.65 0.63
N ARG A 350 9.98 -14.76 0.12
CA ARG A 350 9.51 -13.56 0.85
C ARG A 350 8.78 -13.92 2.13
N LEU A 351 7.95 -14.96 2.10
CA LEU A 351 7.23 -15.47 3.27
C LEU A 351 8.20 -16.01 4.34
N LYS A 352 9.21 -16.80 3.94
CA LYS A 352 10.27 -17.29 4.83
C LYS A 352 11.05 -16.13 5.47
N LEU A 353 11.40 -15.10 4.70
CA LEU A 353 12.09 -13.92 5.21
C LEU A 353 11.25 -13.21 6.28
N ILE A 354 9.97 -12.93 6.02
CA ILE A 354 9.08 -12.28 6.98
C ILE A 354 8.92 -13.10 8.26
N VAL A 355 8.74 -14.42 8.11
CA VAL A 355 8.60 -15.34 9.25
C VAL A 355 9.92 -15.51 10.02
N ALA A 356 11.08 -15.33 9.39
CA ALA A 356 12.36 -15.35 10.10
C ALA A 356 12.55 -14.12 11.00
N HIS A 357 11.91 -13.00 10.67
CA HIS A 357 11.93 -11.78 11.49
C HIS A 357 10.94 -11.82 12.66
N SER A 358 10.08 -12.85 12.76
CA SER A 358 9.20 -13.00 13.92
C SER A 358 9.91 -13.71 15.08
N VAL A 359 10.20 -12.95 16.14
CA VAL A 359 10.73 -13.47 17.41
C VAL A 359 9.56 -13.70 18.35
N ASP A 360 9.41 -14.91 18.90
CA ASP A 360 8.30 -15.29 19.79
C ASP A 360 6.91 -14.94 19.25
N SER A 361 6.72 -15.15 17.95
CA SER A 361 5.50 -14.79 17.21
C SER A 361 5.18 -13.29 17.18
N HIS A 362 6.07 -12.38 17.57
CA HIS A 362 5.87 -10.93 17.45
C HIS A 362 6.45 -10.40 16.15
N LEU A 363 5.69 -9.59 15.41
CA LEU A 363 6.14 -8.95 14.18
C LEU A 363 6.55 -7.49 14.42
N PRO A 364 7.76 -7.06 14.00
CA PRO A 364 8.15 -5.65 14.08
C PRO A 364 7.34 -4.78 13.10
N GLU A 365 7.07 -3.53 13.47
CA GLU A 365 6.22 -2.61 12.71
C GLU A 365 6.68 -2.40 11.25
N SER A 366 8.00 -2.36 11.02
CA SER A 366 8.59 -2.23 9.69
C SER A 366 8.15 -3.36 8.74
N VAL A 367 7.99 -4.57 9.26
CA VAL A 367 7.67 -5.77 8.47
C VAL A 367 6.16 -5.99 8.34
N VAL A 368 5.35 -5.50 9.29
CA VAL A 368 3.88 -5.67 9.26
C VAL A 368 3.27 -5.14 7.96
N ARG A 369 3.78 -4.03 7.42
CA ARG A 369 3.31 -3.49 6.14
C ARG A 369 3.54 -4.45 4.97
N HIS A 370 4.73 -5.04 4.89
CA HIS A 370 5.09 -6.00 3.85
C HIS A 370 4.30 -7.30 4.01
N ALA A 371 4.14 -7.78 5.25
CA ALA A 371 3.31 -8.94 5.59
C ALA A 371 1.85 -8.75 5.18
N THR A 372 1.29 -7.57 5.46
CA THR A 372 -0.10 -7.23 5.11
C THR A 372 -0.31 -7.24 3.59
N SER A 373 0.59 -6.63 2.83
CA SER A 373 0.53 -6.61 1.36
C SER A 373 0.68 -8.01 0.77
N LEU A 374 1.61 -8.81 1.30
CA LEU A 374 1.83 -10.20 0.85
C LEU A 374 0.60 -11.07 1.14
N LEU A 375 0.02 -10.95 2.33
CA LEU A 375 -1.18 -11.68 2.73
C LEU A 375 -2.38 -11.37 1.81
N ARG A 376 -2.53 -10.09 1.46
CA ARG A 376 -3.56 -9.63 0.52
C ARG A 376 -3.34 -10.20 -0.89
N LEU A 377 -2.10 -10.27 -1.36
CA LEU A 377 -1.75 -10.90 -2.64
C LEU A 377 -2.11 -12.39 -2.63
N TYR A 378 -1.71 -13.14 -1.60
CA TYR A 378 -2.07 -14.56 -1.45
C TYR A 378 -3.60 -14.78 -1.45
N CYS A 379 -4.35 -13.92 -0.76
CA CYS A 379 -5.82 -13.95 -0.81
C CYS A 379 -6.36 -13.76 -2.24
N SER A 380 -5.82 -12.78 -2.98
CA SER A 380 -6.25 -12.50 -4.35
C SER A 380 -5.89 -13.63 -5.33
N LEU A 381 -4.69 -14.21 -5.20
CA LEU A 381 -4.24 -15.35 -6.00
C LEU A 381 -5.10 -16.59 -5.75
N ARG A 382 -5.53 -16.83 -4.51
CA ARG A 382 -6.40 -17.96 -4.18
C ARG A 382 -7.83 -17.76 -4.64
N SER A 383 -8.38 -16.58 -4.38
CA SER A 383 -9.80 -16.26 -4.58
C SER A 383 -10.12 -15.96 -6.04
N ILE A 384 -9.27 -15.19 -6.73
CA ILE A 384 -9.48 -14.76 -8.12
C ILE A 384 -8.73 -15.70 -9.07
N ALA A 385 -7.42 -15.90 -8.88
CA ALA A 385 -6.63 -16.74 -9.78
C ALA A 385 -6.76 -18.25 -9.51
N GLY A 386 -7.34 -18.66 -8.39
CA GLY A 386 -7.61 -20.08 -8.11
C GLY A 386 -6.36 -20.93 -7.88
N ILE A 387 -5.27 -20.34 -7.38
CA ILE A 387 -4.04 -21.09 -7.06
C ILE A 387 -4.28 -22.08 -5.90
N LYS A 388 -3.76 -23.30 -6.00
CA LYS A 388 -3.73 -24.25 -4.88
C LYS A 388 -2.40 -24.14 -4.13
N PHE A 389 -2.47 -23.90 -2.82
CA PHE A 389 -1.28 -23.83 -1.97
C PHE A 389 -0.69 -25.21 -1.71
N GLY A 390 0.64 -25.28 -1.66
CA GLY A 390 1.39 -26.44 -1.18
C GLY A 390 1.47 -26.48 0.35
N GLU A 391 1.90 -27.62 0.91
CA GLU A 391 2.01 -27.83 2.37
C GLU A 391 2.96 -26.83 3.06
N ASP A 392 4.11 -26.54 2.44
CA ASP A 392 5.08 -25.57 2.95
C ASP A 392 4.50 -24.14 2.99
N GLU A 393 3.77 -23.75 1.94
CA GLU A 393 3.09 -22.46 1.87
C GLU A 393 2.00 -22.37 2.94
N LEU A 394 1.18 -23.41 3.11
CA LEU A 394 0.13 -23.46 4.12
C LEU A 394 0.71 -23.30 5.53
N THR A 395 1.77 -24.03 5.86
CA THR A 395 2.41 -24.00 7.18
C THR A 395 2.94 -22.61 7.50
N LEU A 396 3.65 -21.98 6.55
CA LEU A 396 4.22 -20.65 6.73
C LEU A 396 3.14 -19.55 6.72
N LEU A 397 2.08 -19.69 5.91
CA LEU A 397 0.96 -18.75 5.89
C LEU A 397 0.21 -18.77 7.22
N VAL A 398 -0.06 -19.95 7.80
CA VAL A 398 -0.67 -20.04 9.12
C VAL A 398 0.26 -19.43 10.17
N LYS A 399 1.56 -19.74 10.16
CA LYS A 399 2.55 -19.13 11.08
C LYS A 399 2.63 -17.60 10.93
N LEU A 400 2.46 -17.07 9.72
CA LEU A 400 2.38 -15.63 9.50
C LEU A 400 1.08 -15.06 10.07
N VAL A 401 -0.07 -15.65 9.74
CA VAL A 401 -1.38 -15.18 10.22
C VAL A 401 -1.47 -15.22 11.74
N THR A 402 -0.91 -16.24 12.38
CA THR A 402 -0.93 -16.40 13.84
C THR A 402 0.13 -15.57 14.57
N SER A 403 0.82 -14.67 13.87
CA SER A 403 1.73 -13.71 14.50
C SER A 403 0.98 -12.56 15.20
N LYS A 404 1.66 -11.93 16.15
CA LYS A 404 1.18 -10.89 17.05
C LYS A 404 1.79 -9.55 16.60
N PRO A 405 1.03 -8.67 15.94
CA PRO A 405 1.52 -7.35 15.56
C PRO A 405 1.45 -6.35 16.73
N PRO A 406 2.20 -5.24 16.67
CA PRO A 406 2.02 -4.11 17.57
C PRO A 406 0.64 -3.47 17.38
N ALA A 407 0.16 -2.74 18.40
CA ALA A 407 -1.13 -2.06 18.42
C ALA A 407 -1.15 -0.77 17.58
N THR A 408 -0.77 -0.89 16.31
CA THR A 408 -0.79 0.18 15.31
C THR A 408 -1.97 -0.01 14.35
N PRO A 409 -2.42 1.03 13.64
CA PRO A 409 -3.49 0.90 12.64
C PRO A 409 -3.17 -0.12 11.54
N VAL A 410 -1.89 -0.29 11.19
CA VAL A 410 -1.43 -1.30 10.23
C VAL A 410 -1.52 -2.70 10.84
N GLY A 411 -1.19 -2.86 12.13
CA GLY A 411 -1.38 -4.11 12.87
C GLY A 411 -2.85 -4.53 12.94
N VAL A 412 -3.78 -3.61 13.22
CA VAL A 412 -5.23 -3.88 13.21
C VAL A 412 -5.69 -4.36 11.83
N ARG A 413 -5.22 -3.73 10.75
CA ARG A 413 -5.50 -4.18 9.37
C ARG A 413 -4.91 -5.55 9.05
N PHE A 414 -3.71 -5.84 9.55
CA PHE A 414 -3.08 -7.15 9.40
C PHE A 414 -3.93 -8.25 10.06
N VAL A 415 -4.39 -8.02 11.29
CA VAL A 415 -5.25 -8.96 12.03
C VAL A 415 -6.57 -9.19 11.30
N SER A 416 -7.25 -8.12 10.85
CA SER A 416 -8.53 -8.27 10.15
C SER A 416 -8.39 -9.01 8.81
N LEU A 417 -7.31 -8.75 8.06
CA LEU A 417 -6.97 -9.49 6.85
C LEU A 417 -6.61 -10.95 7.14
N GLY A 418 -5.87 -11.23 8.21
CA GLY A 418 -5.55 -12.59 8.67
C GLY A 418 -6.80 -13.39 9.02
N LEU A 419 -7.71 -12.79 9.78
CA LEU A 419 -9.01 -13.37 10.11
C LEU A 419 -9.83 -13.68 8.85
N CYS A 420 -9.94 -12.71 7.93
CA CYS A 420 -10.61 -12.92 6.66
C CYS A 420 -9.94 -14.01 5.81
N MET A 421 -8.62 -14.15 5.85
CA MET A 421 -7.91 -15.19 5.10
C MET A 421 -8.19 -16.58 5.63
N LEU A 422 -8.23 -16.78 6.96
CA LEU A 422 -8.60 -18.06 7.58
C LEU A 422 -10.00 -18.50 7.14
N ILE A 423 -10.92 -17.54 6.98
CA ILE A 423 -12.29 -17.81 6.50
C ILE A 423 -12.31 -18.04 4.99
N ALA A 424 -11.68 -17.16 4.21
CA ALA A 424 -11.66 -17.24 2.75
C ALA A 424 -10.98 -18.52 2.24
N CYS A 425 -9.98 -19.02 2.98
CA CYS A 425 -9.13 -20.14 2.60
C CYS A 425 -9.21 -21.28 3.63
N PRO A 426 -10.28 -22.10 3.63
CA PRO A 426 -10.43 -23.22 4.58
C PRO A 426 -9.33 -24.27 4.49
N SER A 427 -8.56 -24.31 3.38
CA SER A 427 -7.38 -25.17 3.26
C SER A 427 -6.28 -24.86 4.27
N LEU A 428 -6.29 -23.68 4.91
CA LEU A 428 -5.36 -23.34 5.99
C LEU A 428 -5.68 -24.08 7.29
N LEU A 429 -6.92 -24.54 7.46
CA LEU A 429 -7.42 -25.25 8.64
C LEU A 429 -7.68 -26.74 8.33
N SER A 430 -7.13 -27.28 7.24
CA SER A 430 -7.34 -28.68 6.87
C SER A 430 -6.58 -29.65 7.77
N GLN A 431 -5.41 -29.24 8.28
CA GLN A 431 -4.57 -30.02 9.18
C GLN A 431 -4.90 -29.69 10.64
N SER A 432 -5.03 -30.71 11.49
CA SER A 432 -5.38 -30.55 12.91
C SER A 432 -4.40 -29.63 13.66
N ASN A 433 -3.10 -29.67 13.33
CA ASN A 433 -2.06 -28.88 13.99
C ASN A 433 -2.16 -27.40 13.64
N LEU A 434 -2.51 -27.10 12.38
CA LEU A 434 -2.69 -25.72 11.92
C LEU A 434 -4.01 -25.15 12.44
N GLU A 435 -5.02 -26.00 12.56
CA GLU A 435 -6.31 -25.67 13.16
C GLU A 435 -6.17 -25.23 14.62
N THR A 436 -5.45 -25.99 15.46
CA THR A 436 -5.22 -25.63 16.86
C THR A 436 -4.51 -24.28 16.99
N ASN A 437 -3.48 -24.02 16.17
CA ASN A 437 -2.77 -22.73 16.17
C ASN A 437 -3.70 -21.56 15.78
N GLY A 438 -4.57 -21.77 14.80
CA GLY A 438 -5.58 -20.77 14.40
C GLY A 438 -6.57 -20.48 15.54
N ILE A 439 -7.05 -21.51 16.23
CA ILE A 439 -7.97 -21.38 17.37
C ILE A 439 -7.31 -20.63 18.52
N GLU A 440 -6.10 -21.02 18.92
CA GLU A 440 -5.34 -20.36 19.98
C GLU A 440 -5.10 -18.87 19.68
N TRP A 441 -4.78 -18.55 18.42
CA TRP A 441 -4.59 -17.17 18.00
C TRP A 441 -5.88 -16.34 18.05
N VAL A 442 -7.03 -16.89 17.60
CA VAL A 442 -8.31 -16.18 17.72
C VAL A 442 -8.72 -16.02 19.19
N GLN A 443 -8.47 -17.01 20.04
CA GLN A 443 -8.69 -16.89 21.49
C GLN A 443 -7.78 -15.84 22.13
N TRP A 444 -6.54 -15.69 21.66
CA TRP A 444 -5.64 -14.62 22.09
C TRP A 444 -6.16 -13.25 21.66
N LEU A 445 -6.63 -13.09 20.42
CA LEU A 445 -7.23 -11.83 19.95
C LEU A 445 -8.40 -11.37 20.81
N LEU A 446 -9.21 -12.31 21.31
CA LEU A 446 -10.32 -11.99 22.21
C LEU A 446 -9.89 -11.47 23.57
N LYS A 447 -8.74 -11.93 24.08
CA LYS A 447 -8.20 -11.45 25.35
C LYS A 447 -7.59 -10.06 25.22
N GLU A 448 -6.98 -9.75 24.08
CA GLU A 448 -6.22 -8.52 23.83
C GLU A 448 -7.05 -7.39 23.19
N GLU A 449 -8.35 -7.59 22.94
CA GLU A 449 -9.23 -6.58 22.31
C GLU A 449 -9.12 -5.20 23.00
N ALA A 450 -9.18 -5.18 24.34
CA ALA A 450 -9.12 -3.96 25.14
C ALA A 450 -7.75 -3.24 25.05
N TYR A 451 -6.67 -3.99 24.87
CA TYR A 451 -5.33 -3.43 24.70
C TYR A 451 -5.19 -2.75 23.33
N PHE A 452 -5.68 -3.39 22.26
CA PHE A 452 -5.65 -2.80 20.92
C PHE A 452 -6.58 -1.58 20.79
N GLU A 453 -7.73 -1.59 21.45
CA GLU A 453 -8.69 -0.48 21.43
C GLU A 453 -8.11 0.77 22.13
N SER A 454 -7.47 0.58 23.29
CA SER A 454 -6.86 1.68 24.05
C SER A 454 -5.61 2.26 23.39
N ALA A 455 -4.80 1.44 22.73
CA ALA A 455 -3.53 1.87 22.12
C ALA A 455 -3.67 2.45 20.70
N SER A 456 -4.65 2.00 19.91
CA SER A 456 -4.76 2.40 18.49
C SER A 456 -5.60 3.66 18.24
N GLY A 457 -6.41 4.11 19.21
CA GLY A 457 -7.23 5.32 19.11
C GLY A 457 -8.30 5.30 18.00
N LEU A 458 -8.54 4.14 17.38
CA LEU A 458 -9.50 3.93 16.31
C LEU A 458 -10.73 3.20 16.84
N ASN A 459 -11.92 3.80 16.68
CA ASN A 459 -13.22 3.26 17.11
C ASN A 459 -13.74 2.06 16.29
N ALA A 460 -12.86 1.27 15.66
CA ALA A 460 -13.25 0.09 14.88
C ALA A 460 -12.30 -1.05 15.19
N SER A 461 -12.59 -1.77 16.28
CA SER A 461 -11.80 -2.90 16.74
C SER A 461 -12.13 -4.13 15.89
N PHE A 462 -11.12 -4.94 15.57
CA PHE A 462 -11.32 -6.28 15.00
C PHE A 462 -12.20 -7.18 15.91
N GLY A 463 -12.37 -6.82 17.18
CA GLY A 463 -13.27 -7.48 18.12
C GLY A 463 -14.74 -7.33 17.74
N GLU A 464 -15.16 -6.14 17.28
CA GLU A 464 -16.51 -5.94 16.72
C GLU A 464 -16.74 -6.84 15.49
N MET A 465 -15.73 -6.96 14.61
CA MET A 465 -15.78 -7.82 13.44
C MET A 465 -15.85 -9.32 13.82
N LEU A 466 -15.06 -9.75 14.81
CA LEU A 466 -15.08 -11.12 15.34
C LEU A 466 -16.44 -11.47 15.94
N LEU A 467 -17.02 -10.56 16.74
CA LEU A 467 -18.33 -10.75 17.34
C LEU A 467 -19.43 -10.78 16.29
N LEU A 468 -19.38 -9.87 15.31
CA LEU A 468 -20.32 -9.84 14.19
C LEU A 468 -20.28 -11.16 13.40
N MET A 469 -19.08 -11.67 13.11
CA MET A 469 -18.89 -12.98 12.49
C MET A 469 -19.46 -14.12 13.35
N ALA A 470 -19.19 -14.13 14.66
CA ALA A 470 -19.70 -15.14 15.57
C ALA A 470 -21.23 -15.18 15.56
N ILE A 471 -21.89 -14.01 15.60
CA ILE A 471 -23.35 -13.93 15.55
C ILE A 471 -23.88 -14.39 14.18
N HIS A 472 -23.21 -14.06 13.08
CA HIS A 472 -23.61 -14.55 11.75
C HIS A 472 -23.46 -16.07 11.62
N PHE A 473 -22.44 -16.67 12.22
CA PHE A 473 -22.28 -18.13 12.27
C PHE A 473 -23.40 -18.80 13.08
N HIS A 474 -23.71 -18.27 14.28
CA HIS A 474 -24.82 -18.76 15.12
C HIS A 474 -26.19 -18.62 14.44
N SER A 475 -26.40 -17.50 13.75
CA SER A 475 -27.64 -17.24 13.01
C SER A 475 -27.75 -17.94 11.65
N ASN A 476 -26.72 -18.69 11.25
CA ASN A 476 -26.64 -19.35 9.95
C ASN A 476 -26.76 -18.38 8.75
N GLN A 477 -26.37 -17.11 8.92
CA GLN A 477 -26.39 -16.07 7.89
C GLN A 477 -25.07 -16.03 7.13
N LEU A 478 -24.76 -17.11 6.41
CA LEU A 478 -23.52 -17.22 5.63
C LEU A 478 -23.30 -16.09 4.60
N PRO A 479 -24.33 -15.59 3.88
CA PRO A 479 -24.16 -14.47 2.94
C PRO A 479 -23.61 -13.20 3.59
N ALA A 480 -24.01 -12.91 4.83
CA ALA A 480 -23.53 -11.75 5.59
C ALA A 480 -22.03 -11.86 5.89
N ILE A 481 -21.56 -13.07 6.23
CA ILE A 481 -20.14 -13.36 6.45
C ILE A 481 -19.37 -13.15 5.15
N CYS A 482 -19.92 -13.62 4.02
CA CYS A 482 -19.32 -13.42 2.72
C CYS A 482 -19.17 -11.94 2.38
N GLU A 483 -20.20 -11.13 2.59
CA GLU A 483 -20.16 -9.68 2.36
C GLU A 483 -19.13 -8.99 3.26
N LEU A 484 -19.09 -9.33 4.56
CA LEU A 484 -18.13 -8.79 5.51
C LEU A 484 -16.68 -9.12 5.12
N VAL A 485 -16.42 -10.37 4.75
CA VAL A 485 -15.10 -10.82 4.28
C VAL A 485 -14.71 -10.12 2.98
N CYS A 486 -15.65 -9.98 2.03
CA CYS A 486 -15.40 -9.28 0.77
C CYS A 486 -15.12 -7.79 0.97
N ALA A 487 -15.85 -7.14 1.88
CA ALA A 487 -15.66 -5.73 2.23
C ALA A 487 -14.29 -5.50 2.87
N THR A 488 -13.89 -6.37 3.79
CA THR A 488 -12.59 -6.27 4.50
C THR A 488 -11.40 -6.55 3.57
N LEU A 489 -11.51 -7.55 2.69
CA LEU A 489 -10.46 -7.88 1.72
C LEU A 489 -10.42 -6.90 0.53
N GLY A 490 -11.52 -6.18 0.28
CA GLY A 490 -11.72 -5.34 -0.91
C GLY A 490 -11.80 -6.16 -2.21
N MET A 491 -12.27 -7.41 -2.15
CA MET A 491 -12.39 -8.30 -3.31
C MET A 491 -13.57 -9.25 -3.17
N LYS A 492 -14.19 -9.65 -4.29
CA LYS A 492 -15.28 -10.64 -4.28
C LYS A 492 -14.70 -12.05 -4.21
N VAL A 493 -14.95 -12.75 -3.09
CA VAL A 493 -14.49 -14.12 -2.87
C VAL A 493 -15.66 -15.10 -3.00
N PRO A 494 -15.59 -16.11 -3.88
CA PRO A 494 -16.62 -17.14 -3.96
C PRO A 494 -16.48 -18.14 -2.79
N LEU A 495 -17.16 -17.84 -1.68
CA LEU A 495 -17.24 -18.72 -0.50
C LEU A 495 -18.36 -19.76 -0.68
N ARG A 496 -17.99 -21.04 -0.69
CA ARG A 496 -18.97 -22.15 -0.77
C ARG A 496 -19.50 -22.52 0.61
N PRO A 497 -20.81 -22.80 0.79
CA PRO A 497 -21.40 -23.15 2.08
C PRO A 497 -20.73 -24.36 2.77
N ASN A 498 -20.41 -25.41 2.00
CA ASN A 498 -19.78 -26.62 2.53
C ASN A 498 -18.40 -26.37 3.15
N ASN A 499 -17.71 -25.33 2.70
CA ASN A 499 -16.39 -24.97 3.21
C ASN A 499 -16.49 -24.21 4.54
N MET A 500 -17.66 -23.67 4.87
CA MET A 500 -17.91 -22.88 6.09
C MET A 500 -18.44 -23.72 7.24
N THR A 501 -18.76 -25.00 7.03
CA THR A 501 -19.31 -25.86 8.09
C THR A 501 -18.31 -26.11 9.22
N ARG A 502 -17.05 -26.40 8.88
CA ARG A 502 -15.97 -26.58 9.87
C ARG A 502 -15.67 -25.27 10.60
N LEU A 503 -15.53 -24.16 9.87
CA LEU A 503 -15.35 -22.83 10.46
C LEU A 503 -16.53 -22.45 11.38
N LYS A 504 -17.76 -22.76 10.97
CA LYS A 504 -18.93 -22.56 11.82
C LYS A 504 -18.82 -23.38 13.10
N GLN A 505 -18.43 -24.65 13.04
CA GLN A 505 -18.21 -25.46 14.24
C GLN A 505 -17.16 -24.81 15.16
N ILE A 506 -15.98 -24.49 14.63
CA ILE A 506 -14.90 -23.84 15.39
C ILE A 506 -15.40 -22.55 16.07
N PHE A 507 -16.04 -21.65 15.33
CA PHE A 507 -16.53 -20.39 15.87
C PHE A 507 -17.66 -20.58 16.89
N THR A 508 -18.62 -21.48 16.65
CA THR A 508 -19.80 -21.65 17.51
C THR A 508 -19.57 -22.55 18.74
N GLN A 509 -18.62 -23.49 18.67
CA GLN A 509 -18.37 -24.50 19.70
C GLN A 509 -17.09 -24.23 20.49
N ASP A 510 -16.00 -23.83 19.83
CA ASP A 510 -14.67 -23.78 20.45
C ASP A 510 -14.24 -22.36 20.86
N ILE A 511 -14.67 -21.33 20.11
CA ILE A 511 -14.25 -19.94 20.32
C ILE A 511 -15.37 -19.13 20.99
N PHE A 512 -16.53 -19.08 20.35
CA PHE A 512 -17.67 -18.25 20.76
C PHE A 512 -18.88 -19.13 21.02
N THR A 513 -18.93 -19.75 22.19
CA THR A 513 -20.14 -20.45 22.64
C THR A 513 -21.33 -19.49 22.71
N GLU A 514 -22.55 -20.01 22.59
CA GLU A 514 -23.79 -19.20 22.68
C GLU A 514 -23.81 -18.29 23.93
N GLN A 515 -23.25 -18.77 25.04
CA GLN A 515 -23.16 -18.03 26.30
C GLN A 515 -22.22 -16.82 26.21
N VAL A 516 -21.03 -16.99 25.61
CA VAL A 516 -20.04 -15.91 25.47
C VAL A 516 -20.53 -14.84 24.51
N VAL A 517 -21.19 -15.24 23.42
CA VAL A 517 -21.80 -14.30 22.47
C VAL A 517 -22.92 -13.51 23.14
N ALA A 518 -23.77 -14.17 23.94
CA ALA A 518 -24.84 -13.50 24.67
C ALA A 518 -24.31 -12.41 25.63
N SER A 519 -23.23 -12.71 26.37
CA SER A 519 -22.66 -11.76 27.34
C SER A 519 -21.95 -10.58 26.68
N HIS A 520 -21.28 -10.79 25.55
CA HIS A 520 -20.60 -9.73 24.81
C HIS A 520 -21.55 -8.88 23.97
N ALA A 521 -22.66 -9.45 23.48
CA ALA A 521 -23.66 -8.73 22.70
C ALA A 521 -24.24 -7.49 23.43
N VAL A 522 -24.28 -7.48 24.77
CA VAL A 522 -24.75 -6.32 25.57
C VAL A 522 -23.75 -5.17 25.55
N LYS A 523 -22.45 -5.46 25.39
CA LYS A 523 -21.37 -4.46 25.38
C LYS A 523 -21.20 -3.75 24.04
N VAL A 524 -21.78 -4.31 22.97
CA VAL A 524 -21.69 -3.76 21.61
C VAL A 524 -22.28 -2.34 21.59
N PRO A 525 -21.57 -1.35 21.02
CA PRO A 525 -22.11 -0.01 20.90
C PRO A 525 -23.39 -0.01 20.06
N VAL A 526 -24.33 0.85 20.45
CA VAL A 526 -25.55 1.07 19.66
C VAL A 526 -25.23 1.82 18.39
N THR A 527 -25.93 1.51 17.30
CA THR A 527 -25.79 2.26 16.05
C THR A 527 -26.34 3.67 16.22
N THR A 528 -25.47 4.67 16.18
CA THR A 528 -25.83 6.09 16.24
C THR A 528 -26.56 6.53 14.98
N ASN A 529 -27.62 7.33 15.14
CA ASN A 529 -28.43 7.86 14.03
C ASN A 529 -28.95 6.78 13.07
N LEU A 530 -29.41 5.65 13.60
CA LEU A 530 -29.93 4.55 12.79
C LEU A 530 -31.08 5.04 11.90
N ASN A 531 -30.99 4.82 10.59
CA ASN A 531 -32.03 5.15 9.62
C ASN A 531 -32.13 4.06 8.53
N ALA A 532 -33.18 4.09 7.72
CA ALA A 532 -33.43 3.10 6.65
C ALA A 532 -32.43 3.16 5.47
N ASN A 533 -31.61 4.21 5.38
CA ASN A 533 -30.64 4.37 4.30
C ASN A 533 -29.28 3.73 4.62
N ILE A 534 -29.05 3.33 5.87
CA ILE A 534 -27.81 2.63 6.24
C ILE A 534 -27.90 1.19 5.73
N THR A 535 -27.11 0.88 4.71
CA THR A 535 -27.02 -0.45 4.10
C THR A 535 -25.94 -1.29 4.78
N GLY A 536 -26.22 -2.57 5.02
CA GLY A 536 -25.27 -3.54 5.58
C GLY A 536 -25.86 -4.33 6.74
N TYR A 537 -25.09 -5.26 7.30
CA TYR A 537 -25.48 -6.00 8.49
C TYR A 537 -25.03 -5.24 9.74
N LEU A 538 -25.95 -4.48 10.33
CA LEU A 538 -25.70 -3.71 11.55
C LEU A 538 -25.86 -4.55 12.83
N PRO A 539 -25.31 -4.11 13.98
CA PRO A 539 -25.52 -4.75 15.28
C PRO A 539 -26.99 -5.06 15.60
N ILE A 540 -27.93 -4.23 15.14
CA ILE A 540 -29.38 -4.43 15.35
C ILE A 540 -29.90 -5.74 14.75
N HIS A 541 -29.39 -6.16 13.59
CA HIS A 541 -29.79 -7.42 12.95
C HIS A 541 -29.35 -8.61 13.81
N CYS A 542 -28.16 -8.50 14.37
CA CYS A 542 -27.55 -9.51 15.22
C CYS A 542 -28.31 -9.66 16.55
N ILE A 543 -28.61 -8.55 17.23
CA ILE A 543 -29.41 -8.56 18.46
C ILE A 543 -30.82 -9.09 18.20
N TYR A 544 -31.48 -8.66 17.13
CA TYR A 544 -32.79 -9.18 16.73
C TYR A 544 -32.77 -10.70 16.56
N GLN A 545 -31.77 -11.22 15.88
CA GLN A 545 -31.66 -12.65 15.60
C GLN A 545 -31.33 -13.48 16.85
N LEU A 546 -30.46 -12.97 17.73
CA LEU A 546 -30.17 -13.59 19.04
C LEU A 546 -31.40 -13.60 19.97
N LEU A 547 -32.21 -12.54 19.92
CA LEU A 547 -33.51 -12.48 20.62
C LEU A 547 -34.49 -13.49 20.04
N LYS A 548 -34.60 -13.57 18.71
CA LYS A 548 -35.47 -14.52 18.02
C LYS A 548 -35.09 -15.98 18.32
N SER A 549 -33.80 -16.29 18.43
CA SER A 549 -33.30 -17.62 18.82
C SER A 549 -33.33 -17.87 20.34
N ARG A 550 -33.78 -16.89 21.14
CA ARG A 550 -33.94 -16.97 22.61
C ARG A 550 -32.64 -17.25 23.37
N VAL A 551 -31.50 -16.92 22.78
CA VAL A 551 -30.17 -17.14 23.36
C VAL A 551 -30.01 -16.36 24.67
N PHE A 552 -30.52 -15.11 24.72
CA PHE A 552 -30.48 -14.29 25.93
C PHE A 552 -31.27 -14.88 27.11
N THR A 553 -32.45 -15.47 26.84
CA THR A 553 -33.29 -16.12 27.84
C THR A 553 -32.68 -17.42 28.35
N LYS A 554 -32.05 -18.19 27.45
CA LYS A 554 -31.36 -19.45 27.79
C LYS A 554 -30.17 -19.21 28.72
N HIS A 555 -29.40 -18.15 28.48
CA HIS A 555 -28.17 -17.85 29.23
C HIS A 555 -28.33 -16.75 30.30
N LYS A 556 -29.56 -16.33 30.58
CA LYS A 556 -29.89 -15.33 31.62
C LYS A 556 -29.11 -14.01 31.47
N VAL A 557 -29.03 -13.47 30.26
CA VAL A 557 -28.42 -12.14 30.00
C VAL A 557 -29.51 -11.09 29.73
N SER A 558 -29.46 -9.94 30.41
CA SER A 558 -30.41 -8.83 30.20
C SER A 558 -29.95 -7.89 29.08
N ILE A 559 -30.79 -7.70 28.06
CA ILE A 559 -30.52 -6.80 26.91
C ILE A 559 -31.30 -5.47 26.97
N LYS A 560 -32.10 -5.25 28.04
CA LYS A 560 -33.01 -4.09 28.19
C LYS A 560 -32.32 -2.75 27.87
N GLN A 561 -31.16 -2.53 28.50
CA GLN A 561 -30.44 -1.27 28.41
C GLN A 561 -29.93 -0.97 26.99
N TRP A 562 -29.49 -2.02 26.28
CA TRP A 562 -29.04 -1.90 24.90
C TRP A 562 -30.18 -1.51 23.96
N ILE A 563 -31.34 -2.19 24.07
CA ILE A 563 -32.53 -1.88 23.25
C ILE A 563 -33.00 -0.45 23.52
N TYR A 564 -33.06 -0.04 24.79
CA TYR A 564 -33.43 1.32 25.16
C TYR A 564 -32.49 2.36 24.54
N ARG A 565 -31.16 2.16 24.64
CA ARG A 565 -30.16 3.03 24.01
C ARG A 565 -30.27 3.06 22.48
N GLN A 566 -30.59 1.92 21.85
CA GLN A 566 -30.75 1.84 20.38
C GLN A 566 -31.99 2.59 19.89
N ILE A 567 -33.11 2.49 20.62
CA ILE A 567 -34.34 3.23 20.31
C ILE A 567 -34.09 4.75 20.44
N CYS A 568 -33.36 5.18 21.47
CA CYS A 568 -33.01 6.59 21.67
C CYS A 568 -32.17 7.17 20.52
N ASN A 569 -31.27 6.36 19.93
CA ASN A 569 -30.37 6.77 18.86
C ASN A 569 -30.94 6.56 17.44
N SER A 570 -32.23 6.24 17.31
CA SER A 570 -32.88 6.03 16.01
C SER A 570 -33.39 7.36 15.42
N THR A 571 -33.27 7.52 14.10
CA THR A 571 -33.69 8.71 13.35
C THR A 571 -34.61 8.33 12.18
N ALA A 572 -35.26 9.32 11.58
CA ALA A 572 -36.07 9.13 10.39
C ALA A 572 -35.19 9.15 9.12
N PRO A 573 -35.43 8.32 8.10
CA PRO A 573 -36.48 7.29 7.97
C PRO A 573 -36.27 6.07 8.88
N ILE A 574 -37.35 5.50 9.44
CA ILE A 574 -37.25 4.37 10.38
C ILE A 574 -36.75 3.10 9.70
N HIS A 575 -35.75 2.46 10.29
CA HIS A 575 -35.22 1.18 9.82
C HIS A 575 -36.26 0.03 9.97
N PRO A 576 -36.52 -0.79 8.93
CA PRO A 576 -37.63 -1.76 8.91
C PRO A 576 -37.52 -2.88 9.96
N ILE A 577 -36.34 -3.10 10.54
CA ILE A 577 -36.13 -4.13 11.57
C ILE A 577 -36.49 -3.66 12.98
N LEU A 578 -36.56 -2.35 13.23
CA LEU A 578 -36.87 -1.80 14.56
C LEU A 578 -38.24 -2.29 15.10
N PRO A 579 -39.34 -2.27 14.34
CA PRO A 579 -40.61 -2.83 14.79
C PRO A 579 -40.50 -4.32 15.15
N ASN A 580 -39.83 -5.12 14.30
CA ASN A 580 -39.66 -6.56 14.52
C ASN A 580 -38.80 -6.86 15.75
N LEU A 581 -37.78 -6.02 16.03
CA LEU A 581 -36.97 -6.11 17.23
C LEU A 581 -37.79 -5.85 18.49
N ILE A 582 -38.62 -4.81 18.46
CA ILE A 582 -39.52 -4.45 19.56
C ILE A 582 -40.50 -5.59 19.83
N GLU A 583 -41.10 -6.15 18.78
CA GLU A 583 -42.01 -7.30 18.89
C GLU A 583 -41.32 -8.54 19.48
N ALA A 584 -40.13 -8.90 18.97
CA ALA A 584 -39.37 -10.03 19.50
C ALA A 584 -38.98 -9.84 20.97
N TYR A 585 -38.63 -8.60 21.36
CA TYR A 585 -38.34 -8.26 22.75
C TYR A 585 -39.57 -8.36 23.66
N ILE A 586 -40.72 -7.84 23.24
CA ILE A 586 -41.98 -7.96 24.00
C ILE A 586 -42.37 -9.43 24.17
N ASN A 587 -42.28 -10.21 23.09
CA ASN A 587 -42.53 -11.64 23.12
C ASN A 587 -41.59 -12.38 24.08
N SER A 588 -40.33 -11.94 24.20
CA SER A 588 -39.38 -12.51 25.17
C SER A 588 -39.69 -12.18 26.63
N ILE A 589 -40.49 -11.14 26.90
CA ILE A 589 -40.92 -10.75 28.25
C ILE A 589 -42.21 -11.47 28.65
N ILE A 590 -43.17 -11.56 27.71
CA ILE A 590 -44.55 -12.00 28.01
C ILE A 590 -44.78 -13.48 27.70
N ILE A 591 -44.29 -13.98 26.56
CA ILE A 591 -44.65 -15.33 26.08
C ILE A 591 -43.79 -16.39 26.77
N HIS A 592 -44.42 -17.24 27.56
CA HIS A 592 -43.74 -18.39 28.20
C HIS A 592 -43.50 -19.55 27.22
N ASN A 593 -42.44 -20.32 27.45
CA ASN A 593 -42.20 -21.57 26.74
C ASN A 593 -41.81 -22.66 27.72
N ALA A 594 -42.58 -23.75 27.70
CA ALA A 594 -42.47 -24.88 28.62
C ALA A 594 -41.13 -25.62 28.56
N LYS A 595 -40.30 -25.38 27.53
CA LYS A 595 -39.00 -26.06 27.35
C LYS A 595 -37.84 -25.41 28.12
N THR A 596 -37.98 -24.17 28.56
CA THR A 596 -36.93 -23.43 29.27
C THR A 596 -37.46 -23.00 30.63
N ASN A 597 -37.21 -23.80 31.67
CA ASN A 597 -37.57 -23.53 33.08
C ASN A 597 -36.85 -22.31 33.70
N SER A 598 -36.42 -21.33 32.90
CA SER A 598 -35.83 -20.10 33.40
C SER A 598 -36.89 -19.01 33.52
N ASP A 599 -37.00 -18.45 34.73
CA ASP A 599 -37.68 -17.18 34.96
C ASP A 599 -37.14 -16.12 34.00
N HIS A 600 -38.07 -15.37 33.41
CA HIS A 600 -37.83 -14.40 32.36
C HIS A 600 -36.73 -13.41 32.74
N THR A 601 -35.66 -13.36 31.94
CA THR A 601 -34.46 -12.57 32.23
C THR A 601 -34.62 -11.07 31.89
N HIS A 602 -35.61 -10.73 31.08
CA HIS A 602 -35.82 -9.37 30.58
C HIS A 602 -36.88 -8.65 31.39
N ALA A 603 -36.53 -7.49 31.95
CA ALA A 603 -37.48 -6.59 32.59
C ALA A 603 -38.10 -5.62 31.57
N PRO A 604 -39.38 -5.25 31.70
CA PRO A 604 -40.00 -4.22 30.88
C PRO A 604 -39.32 -2.86 31.09
N ILE A 605 -39.41 -1.99 30.08
CA ILE A 605 -38.92 -0.60 30.18
C ILE A 605 -39.76 0.13 31.24
N THR A 606 -39.12 0.90 32.11
CA THR A 606 -39.82 1.56 33.22
C THR A 606 -40.54 2.83 32.76
N GLU A 607 -41.61 3.20 33.47
CA GLU A 607 -42.34 4.45 33.21
C GLU A 607 -41.44 5.68 33.31
N GLU A 608 -40.46 5.68 34.21
CA GLU A 608 -39.50 6.78 34.40
C GLU A 608 -38.55 6.94 33.20
N GLU A 609 -38.05 5.83 32.64
CA GLU A 609 -37.21 5.84 31.44
C GLU A 609 -37.97 6.40 30.23
N ILE A 610 -39.23 5.97 30.05
CA ILE A 610 -40.08 6.46 28.97
C ILE A 610 -40.38 7.96 29.18
N ARG A 611 -40.73 8.36 30.41
CA ARG A 611 -41.04 9.75 30.77
C ARG A 611 -39.87 10.71 30.49
N LYS A 612 -38.62 10.30 30.73
CA LYS A 612 -37.42 11.12 30.42
C LYS A 612 -37.33 11.53 28.95
N ILE A 613 -37.79 10.69 28.01
CA ILE A 613 -37.72 10.97 26.56
C ILE A 613 -38.83 11.92 26.11
N TYR A 614 -40.01 11.82 26.72
CA TYR A 614 -41.13 12.72 26.48
C TYR A 614 -40.96 14.09 27.17
N GLN A 615 -40.28 14.13 28.32
CA GLN A 615 -39.94 15.38 29.04
C GLN A 615 -38.98 16.27 28.26
N ASN A 616 -38.06 15.70 27.48
CA ASN A 616 -37.13 16.47 26.64
C ASN A 616 -37.75 16.89 25.28
N SER A 617 -39.05 16.66 25.08
CA SER A 617 -39.84 17.07 23.90
C SER A 617 -40.53 18.43 24.13
N VAL A 618 -41.12 19.01 23.08
CA VAL A 618 -41.85 20.30 23.12
C VAL A 618 -42.98 20.33 24.18
N PHE A 619 -43.44 19.17 24.65
CA PHE A 619 -44.47 19.01 25.69
C PHE A 619 -43.95 18.83 27.12
N GLY A 620 -42.63 18.94 27.35
CA GLY A 620 -42.01 18.71 28.66
C GLY A 620 -42.59 19.55 29.80
N SER A 621 -43.16 20.72 29.50
CA SER A 621 -43.81 21.61 30.46
C SER A 621 -45.11 21.08 31.08
N HIS A 622 -45.72 20.03 30.51
CA HIS A 622 -46.97 19.43 31.02
C HIS A 622 -46.76 18.21 31.92
N PHE A 623 -45.56 17.63 31.96
CA PHE A 623 -45.24 16.55 32.88
C PHE A 623 -44.93 17.13 34.27
N ASN A 624 -45.70 16.72 35.27
CA ASN A 624 -45.75 17.33 36.59
C ASN A 624 -44.36 17.31 37.28
N VAL A 625 -43.68 18.47 37.30
CA VAL A 625 -42.33 18.69 37.87
C VAL A 625 -42.25 18.35 39.37
N LYS A 626 -43.39 18.25 40.06
CA LYS A 626 -43.47 18.14 41.53
C LYS A 626 -43.23 16.75 42.12
N LYS A 627 -43.18 15.66 41.35
CA LYS A 627 -42.97 14.30 41.90
C LYS A 627 -41.51 13.82 41.96
N ILE A 628 -40.52 14.58 41.47
CA ILE A 628 -39.13 14.10 41.31
C ILE A 628 -38.14 14.66 42.36
N ASN A 629 -38.46 15.76 43.05
CA ASN A 629 -37.51 16.39 43.99
C ASN A 629 -37.18 15.59 45.27
N ASN A 630 -37.75 14.39 45.47
CA ASN A 630 -37.50 13.59 46.67
C ASN A 630 -36.53 12.40 46.51
N TYR A 631 -35.92 12.17 45.34
CA TYR A 631 -35.01 11.01 45.15
C TYR A 631 -33.65 11.34 44.53
N SER A 632 -33.23 12.60 44.49
CA SER A 632 -31.90 13.00 44.01
C SER A 632 -30.79 12.88 45.07
N GLN A 633 -30.82 11.85 45.92
CA GLN A 633 -29.69 11.49 46.78
C GLN A 633 -29.56 9.97 46.99
N THR A 634 -29.47 9.17 45.93
CA THR A 634 -28.73 7.89 45.96
C THR A 634 -28.72 7.30 44.57
N GLU A 635 -27.60 7.49 43.87
CA GLU A 635 -26.95 6.52 42.95
C GLU A 635 -26.00 7.30 42.02
N LYS A 636 -24.79 7.57 42.53
CA LYS A 636 -23.64 7.87 41.69
C LYS A 636 -23.18 6.55 41.06
N ASN A 637 -23.70 6.20 39.90
CA ASN A 637 -23.08 5.23 39.00
C ASN A 637 -22.89 5.88 37.63
N ASN A 638 -21.65 5.76 37.13
CA ASN A 638 -21.01 6.47 36.01
C ASN A 638 -21.56 6.11 34.61
N ASP A 639 -22.88 6.07 34.41
CA ASP A 639 -23.50 5.66 33.14
C ASP A 639 -24.39 6.78 32.56
N HIS A 640 -23.78 7.95 32.32
CA HIS A 640 -24.45 9.08 31.67
C HIS A 640 -24.85 8.72 30.22
N VAL A 641 -26.12 8.34 30.02
CA VAL A 641 -26.74 8.30 28.70
C VAL A 641 -26.90 9.74 28.21
N ASP A 642 -26.05 10.16 27.29
CA ASP A 642 -26.00 11.53 26.72
C ASP A 642 -27.20 11.75 25.76
N VAL A 643 -28.42 11.84 26.30
CA VAL A 643 -29.66 12.09 25.55
C VAL A 643 -29.73 13.57 25.15
N LYS A 644 -28.89 14.00 24.19
CA LYS A 644 -28.78 15.43 23.85
C LYS A 644 -30.02 16.00 23.12
N LYS A 645 -30.81 15.21 22.38
CA LYS A 645 -32.16 15.59 21.85
C LYS A 645 -33.01 14.35 21.51
N PRO A 646 -34.22 14.14 22.07
CA PRO A 646 -35.08 13.04 21.66
C PRO A 646 -35.62 13.29 20.24
N THR A 647 -35.53 12.30 19.36
CA THR A 647 -36.05 12.38 18.00
C THR A 647 -37.54 12.02 17.98
N LEU A 648 -38.29 12.50 16.99
CA LEU A 648 -39.68 12.06 16.79
C LEU A 648 -39.74 10.53 16.58
N ALA A 649 -38.72 9.95 15.93
CA ALA A 649 -38.60 8.51 15.72
C ALA A 649 -38.51 7.73 17.05
N SER A 650 -37.69 8.17 18.01
CA SER A 650 -37.58 7.51 19.31
C SER A 650 -38.90 7.57 20.10
N GLN A 651 -39.64 8.68 20.01
CA GLN A 651 -40.96 8.83 20.64
C GLN A 651 -41.98 7.87 20.03
N LEU A 652 -42.08 7.82 18.70
CA LEU A 652 -43.00 6.92 18.01
C LEU A 652 -42.68 5.44 18.27
N LEU A 653 -41.40 5.06 18.32
CA LEU A 653 -40.98 3.68 18.62
C LEU A 653 -41.31 3.27 20.06
N LEU A 654 -41.18 4.18 21.03
CA LEU A 654 -41.58 3.91 22.42
C LEU A 654 -43.09 3.84 22.59
N LEU A 655 -43.84 4.69 21.87
CA LEU A 655 -45.29 4.59 21.85
C LEU A 655 -45.72 3.24 21.26
N TYR A 656 -45.10 2.82 20.16
CA TYR A 656 -45.34 1.51 19.57
C TYR A 656 -45.01 0.36 20.53
N TYR A 657 -43.86 0.40 21.21
CA TYR A 657 -43.51 -0.58 22.24
C TYR A 657 -44.58 -0.67 23.33
N LEU A 658 -45.04 0.47 23.83
CA LEU A 658 -46.00 0.52 24.93
C LEU A 658 -47.35 -0.07 24.52
N LEU A 659 -47.90 0.37 23.39
CA LEU A 659 -49.18 -0.13 22.89
C LEU A 659 -49.11 -1.62 22.54
N LEU A 660 -48.02 -2.06 21.91
CA LEU A 660 -47.82 -3.47 21.59
C LEU A 660 -47.65 -4.33 22.85
N TYR A 661 -47.01 -3.82 23.90
CA TYR A 661 -46.88 -4.50 25.18
C TYR A 661 -48.24 -4.67 25.87
N GLU A 662 -49.09 -3.66 25.84
CA GLU A 662 -50.47 -3.74 26.36
C GLU A 662 -51.30 -4.76 25.58
N ASP A 663 -51.26 -4.73 24.25
CA ASP A 663 -51.98 -5.68 23.38
C ASP A 663 -51.56 -7.13 23.61
N THR A 664 -50.25 -7.38 23.64
CA THR A 664 -49.68 -8.71 23.88
C THR A 664 -49.91 -9.21 25.31
N ARG A 665 -49.97 -8.31 26.30
CA ARG A 665 -50.34 -8.67 27.67
C ARG A 665 -51.82 -9.08 27.74
N LEU A 666 -52.71 -8.28 27.14
CA LEU A 666 -54.16 -8.53 27.14
C LEU A 666 -54.52 -9.84 26.43
N SER A 667 -53.94 -10.08 25.26
CA SER A 667 -54.14 -11.32 24.48
C SER A 667 -53.63 -12.58 25.20
N ASN A 668 -52.58 -12.48 26.01
CA ASN A 668 -52.00 -13.62 26.75
C ASN A 668 -52.43 -13.71 28.23
N THR A 669 -53.44 -12.95 28.66
CA THR A 669 -53.93 -12.93 30.05
C THR A 669 -54.28 -14.31 30.59
N ALA A 670 -55.01 -15.13 29.82
CA ALA A 670 -55.41 -16.48 30.24
C ALA A 670 -54.20 -17.39 30.53
N ASN A 671 -53.18 -17.35 29.67
CA ASN A 671 -51.95 -18.15 29.85
C ASN A 671 -51.08 -17.64 31.01
N ASN A 672 -51.09 -16.34 31.29
CA ASN A 672 -50.32 -15.76 32.39
C ASN A 672 -50.96 -16.06 33.76
N ILE A 673 -52.30 -16.06 33.82
CA ILE A 673 -53.06 -16.41 35.02
C ILE A 673 -52.92 -17.90 35.34
N ALA A 674 -53.01 -18.77 34.33
CA ALA A 674 -52.80 -20.22 34.49
C ALA A 674 -51.40 -20.57 35.03
N ASN A 675 -50.39 -19.73 34.75
CA ASN A 675 -49.02 -19.89 35.24
C ASN A 675 -48.71 -19.09 36.52
N GLY A 676 -49.71 -18.46 37.16
CA GLY A 676 -49.54 -17.73 38.43
C GLY A 676 -48.69 -16.46 38.34
N ARG A 677 -48.57 -15.83 37.16
CA ARG A 677 -47.63 -14.72 36.93
C ARG A 677 -48.27 -13.33 37.05
N LYS A 678 -47.56 -12.43 37.75
CA LYS A 678 -47.84 -10.99 37.78
C LYS A 678 -46.96 -10.27 36.76
N VAL A 679 -47.47 -10.06 35.55
CA VAL A 679 -46.84 -9.21 34.54
C VAL A 679 -47.10 -7.74 34.89
N LYS A 680 -46.06 -6.88 34.80
CA LYS A 680 -46.18 -5.45 35.13
C LYS A 680 -47.20 -4.77 34.22
N SER A 681 -48.16 -4.05 34.80
CA SER A 681 -49.07 -3.17 34.06
C SER A 681 -48.59 -1.72 34.13
N TYR A 682 -48.70 -1.00 33.01
CA TYR A 682 -48.48 0.45 33.02
C TYR A 682 -49.69 1.16 33.63
N SER A 683 -49.45 2.24 34.38
CA SER A 683 -50.52 2.99 35.04
C SER A 683 -51.37 3.76 34.03
N ALA A 684 -52.68 3.82 34.28
CA ALA A 684 -53.62 4.60 33.45
C ALA A 684 -53.30 6.11 33.50
N GLU A 685 -52.81 6.60 34.65
CA GLU A 685 -52.32 7.97 34.81
C GLU A 685 -51.19 8.27 33.82
N PHE A 686 -50.20 7.37 33.71
CA PHE A 686 -49.09 7.53 32.79
C PHE A 686 -49.51 7.50 31.32
N LEU A 687 -50.42 6.60 30.94
CA LEU A 687 -50.97 6.53 29.59
C LEU A 687 -51.69 7.83 29.17
N ALA A 688 -52.37 8.49 30.11
CA ALA A 688 -53.06 9.76 29.88
C ALA A 688 -52.09 10.94 29.69
N GLU A 689 -50.88 10.87 30.24
CA GLU A 689 -49.85 11.92 30.09
C GLU A 689 -49.24 11.95 28.66
N LEU A 690 -49.40 10.89 27.85
CA LEU A 690 -48.75 10.77 26.55
C LEU A 690 -49.55 11.45 25.43
N PRO A 691 -48.92 12.29 24.58
CA PRO A 691 -49.61 13.00 23.50
C PRO A 691 -49.82 12.12 22.25
N ILE A 692 -50.58 11.02 22.39
CA ILE A 692 -50.76 9.98 21.36
C ILE A 692 -51.32 10.56 20.04
N LYS A 693 -52.39 11.36 20.10
CA LYS A 693 -53.04 11.97 18.92
C LYS A 693 -52.08 12.90 18.15
N TYR A 694 -51.28 13.69 18.85
CA TYR A 694 -50.29 14.58 18.23
C TYR A 694 -49.18 13.80 17.50
N LEU A 695 -48.67 12.74 18.12
CA LEU A 695 -47.62 11.90 17.54
C LEU A 695 -48.10 11.18 16.28
N LEU A 696 -49.33 10.66 16.29
CA LEU A 696 -49.96 10.04 15.12
C LEU A 696 -50.13 11.02 13.96
N LEU A 697 -50.63 12.23 14.20
CA LEU A 697 -50.76 13.27 13.17
C LEU A 697 -49.42 13.68 12.56
N LYS A 698 -48.35 13.73 13.38
CA LYS A 698 -47.01 14.05 12.90
C LYS A 698 -46.38 12.91 12.10
N ALA A 699 -46.68 11.67 12.46
CA ALA A 699 -46.28 10.48 11.70
C ALA A 699 -47.04 10.39 10.36
N GLU A 700 -48.32 10.75 10.33
CA GLU A 700 -49.15 10.85 9.12
C GLU A 700 -48.60 11.88 8.12
N LYS A 701 -48.26 13.10 8.60
CA LYS A 701 -47.60 14.13 7.78
C LYS A 701 -46.25 13.67 7.20
N GLY A 702 -45.61 12.68 7.80
CA GLY A 702 -44.32 12.11 7.40
C GLY A 702 -44.41 10.70 6.84
N GLN A 703 -45.48 10.34 6.13
CA GLN A 703 -45.81 8.96 5.75
C GLN A 703 -44.67 8.20 5.05
N ALA A 704 -43.89 8.86 4.19
CA ALA A 704 -42.74 8.25 3.53
C ALA A 704 -41.59 7.86 4.48
N LEU A 705 -41.41 8.61 5.58
CA LEU A 705 -40.32 8.41 6.56
C LEU A 705 -40.68 7.39 7.65
N TYR A 706 -41.97 7.17 7.87
CA TYR A 706 -42.52 6.35 8.97
C TYR A 706 -43.38 5.18 8.50
N ALA A 707 -43.39 4.86 7.20
CA ALA A 707 -44.27 3.87 6.58
C ALA A 707 -44.29 2.52 7.30
N CYS A 708 -43.12 2.01 7.71
CA CYS A 708 -42.99 0.73 8.41
C CYS A 708 -43.61 0.69 9.81
N LEU A 709 -43.82 1.86 10.44
CA LEU A 709 -44.31 1.97 11.82
C LEU A 709 -45.76 2.49 11.89
N PHE A 710 -46.15 3.37 10.97
CA PHE A 710 -47.43 4.09 11.05
C PHE A 710 -48.65 3.17 11.01
N ALA A 711 -48.71 2.22 10.06
CA ALA A 711 -49.86 1.32 9.95
C ALA A 711 -50.04 0.39 11.17
N PRO A 712 -48.99 -0.28 11.68
CA PRO A 712 -49.07 -1.02 12.95
C PRO A 712 -49.47 -0.15 14.14
N LEU A 713 -48.91 1.06 14.23
CA LEU A 713 -49.18 1.98 15.33
C LEU A 713 -50.63 2.50 15.30
N LEU A 714 -51.16 2.84 14.13
CA LEU A 714 -52.54 3.27 13.96
C LEU A 714 -53.52 2.14 14.35
N LYS A 715 -53.25 0.91 13.92
CA LYS A 715 -54.04 -0.26 14.31
C LYS A 715 -54.10 -0.39 15.84
N LEU A 716 -52.96 -0.37 16.52
CA LEU A 716 -52.89 -0.47 17.98
C LEU A 716 -53.55 0.73 18.68
N ALA A 717 -53.43 1.94 18.14
CA ALA A 717 -54.09 3.11 18.71
C ALA A 717 -55.62 3.01 18.60
N THR A 718 -56.14 2.54 17.47
CA THR A 718 -57.60 2.36 17.27
C THR A 718 -58.19 1.26 18.16
N THR A 719 -57.42 0.20 18.46
CA THR A 719 -57.90 -0.88 19.33
C THR A 719 -57.91 -0.49 20.80
N HIS A 720 -56.87 0.19 21.30
CA HIS A 720 -56.76 0.55 22.71
C HIS A 720 -57.43 1.88 23.07
N PHE A 721 -57.46 2.84 22.14
CA PHE A 721 -57.99 4.20 22.37
C PHE A 721 -59.02 4.60 21.29
N PRO A 722 -60.16 3.88 21.17
CA PRO A 722 -61.17 4.16 20.14
C PRO A 722 -61.75 5.60 20.25
N HIS A 723 -61.76 6.17 21.45
CA HIS A 723 -62.19 7.55 21.73
C HIS A 723 -61.26 8.61 21.12
N LEU A 724 -59.98 8.30 20.86
CA LEU A 724 -59.05 9.22 20.19
C LEU A 724 -59.13 9.13 18.66
N SER A 725 -59.79 8.10 18.12
CA SER A 725 -59.96 7.84 16.67
C SER A 725 -61.35 8.19 16.14
N LEU A 726 -62.11 9.02 16.84
CA LEU A 726 -63.41 9.51 16.37
C LEU A 726 -63.22 10.34 15.09
N VAL A 727 -63.98 10.02 14.05
CA VAL A 727 -63.82 10.56 12.69
C VAL A 727 -63.93 12.09 12.67
N GLU A 728 -64.90 12.65 13.39
CA GLU A 728 -65.17 14.10 13.48
C GLU A 728 -63.96 14.91 13.97
N ASP A 729 -63.18 14.29 14.85
CA ASP A 729 -62.07 14.87 15.60
C ASP A 729 -60.76 14.96 14.80
N TRP A 730 -60.69 14.25 13.67
CA TRP A 730 -59.56 14.24 12.74
C TRP A 730 -59.83 15.13 11.52
N PHE A 731 -61.10 15.24 11.09
CA PHE A 731 -61.49 16.11 9.97
C PHE A 731 -61.36 17.61 10.28
N GLN A 732 -61.56 18.06 11.53
CA GLN A 732 -61.42 19.48 11.90
C GLN A 732 -60.01 20.02 11.68
N ASN A 733 -58.97 19.18 11.77
CA ASN A 733 -57.57 19.61 11.58
C ASN A 733 -57.19 19.84 10.10
N ASN A 734 -57.87 19.19 9.15
CA ASN A 734 -57.60 19.40 7.72
C ASN A 734 -58.10 20.77 7.23
N ASN A 735 -59.16 21.32 7.84
CA ASN A 735 -59.73 22.62 7.46
C ASN A 735 -58.93 23.83 8.00
N LEU A 736 -58.08 23.65 9.01
CA LEU A 736 -57.22 24.72 9.54
C LEU A 736 -55.91 24.90 8.76
N VAL A 737 -55.49 23.91 7.95
CA VAL A 737 -54.26 24.00 7.14
C VAL A 737 -54.48 24.70 5.78
N MET A 738 -55.73 24.81 5.32
CA MET A 738 -56.08 25.58 4.09
C MET A 738 -56.15 27.11 4.31
N LYS A 739 -55.95 27.59 5.54
CA LYS A 739 -55.85 29.03 5.86
C LYS A 739 -54.60 29.30 6.72
N LYS A 740 -53.41 29.12 6.16
CA LYS A 740 -52.22 29.93 6.51
C LYS A 740 -51.11 29.75 5.50
#